data_AF-A0A6H5I2L7-F1
#
_entry.id   AF-A0A6H5I2L7-F1
#
_cell.length_a   1.000
_cell.length_b   1.000
_cell.length_c   1.000
_cell.angle_alpha   90.00
_cell.angle_beta   90.00
_cell.angle_gamma   90.00
#
_symmetry.space_group_name_H-M   'P 1'
#
loop_
_entity.id
_entity.type
_entity.pdbx_description
1 polymer ?
#
loop_
_entity_poly.entity_id
_entity_poly.type
_entity_poly.pdbx_seq_one_letter_code
_entity_poly.pdbx_strand_id
1 'polypeptide(L)'
;MSQLNAHSDGKIRAEKYQRREPQTELHWIQSLQGKYPREKGKFYQIFAPYASIISVGSERPQNLIRMNLNNRQPYHLSTELARARLRVHIGKQLRIDELIIEGLLWPVKCIVKLALSADWFFKADYYLTEPDFYIAHILTRASARTFRAVMFKLAKTLRFNRAKAESFYEKVSRAFDEKRALPLLLACKHGFTLEALKNYKTPLTRDLMKKLCRQRPILVMDYSELDTFEILSYYERVMDYGDIQQATDWLQTLFTRFDLTTLDENSWTVLMTMIHKFREEHHRDLCRDPEKKTLANLLVELLKIFLVVKEREDKLYGCLFAHLYLIEIDNWCWPLKNNQTKERDYLEKLFSCFSQYVLGDMISWSRLPGSTRIKLMRAFRNAAKSVNKHRSKYGPDSIDLGPFVELYDHVMRSMIDDDLEREINSKELRKLLPPETFMDYELKSAERPLERIPVCRLGLLLKHKRPSIWLNWTKYFEVCRNVLSSRSDCEIAWKKSRVAQFLKSIKWYYDLPIRYVEKCSDELLVPGSVEVLSYLVDGPTFQEIVTRHLFENEKPFGRLSQVHPQIFMAIAESMPRVESPVTLSFAIEFFSLCEKRSNMPNAFASLLYRWPMDQVKDNLPRLADSPKPVRMAFVEAALKVMPERCVIALFESAWMDTNDDDLRWKYGKLLIQYFKETRNMSFWKLLETCVRYLNVPRNEVYI
;
A
#
# COMPACT_ATOMS: atom_id res chain seq x y z
N MET A 1 -14.41 -72.87 2.79
CA MET A 1 -15.07 -73.68 1.73
C MET A 1 -16.55 -73.32 1.77
N SER A 2 -17.25 -72.95 0.72
CA SER A 2 -16.97 -72.85 -0.70
C SER A 2 -18.11 -72.03 -1.31
N GLN A 3 -17.71 -70.99 -2.04
CA GLN A 3 -18.29 -70.40 -3.25
C GLN A 3 -19.52 -71.08 -3.89
N LEU A 4 -20.48 -70.26 -4.33
CA LEU A 4 -20.92 -70.24 -5.72
C LEU A 4 -21.49 -68.85 -6.10
N ASN A 5 -20.88 -68.27 -7.13
CA ASN A 5 -21.28 -67.05 -7.84
C ASN A 5 -22.49 -67.32 -8.76
N ALA A 6 -23.30 -66.29 -9.04
CA ALA A 6 -23.39 -65.66 -10.38
C ALA A 6 -24.71 -64.89 -10.61
N HIS A 7 -24.55 -63.67 -11.17
CA HIS A 7 -25.45 -62.91 -12.06
C HIS A 7 -26.83 -62.48 -11.49
N SER A 8 -27.31 -61.24 -11.64
CA SER A 8 -27.05 -60.18 -12.60
C SER A 8 -27.48 -58.84 -11.99
N ASP A 9 -26.54 -57.90 -11.91
CA ASP A 9 -26.76 -56.53 -11.47
C ASP A 9 -26.69 -55.61 -12.70
N GLY A 10 -27.74 -54.84 -12.98
CA GLY A 10 -27.74 -53.99 -14.16
C GLY A 10 -29.08 -53.55 -14.72
N LYS A 11 -29.98 -53.03 -13.88
CA LYS A 11 -31.03 -52.06 -14.26
C LYS A 11 -31.83 -51.71 -13.01
N ILE A 12 -31.58 -50.53 -12.47
CA ILE A 12 -32.52 -49.60 -11.80
C ILE A 12 -31.64 -48.56 -11.10
N ARG A 13 -31.39 -47.45 -11.81
CA ARG A 13 -31.18 -46.07 -11.31
C ARG A 13 -30.70 -45.21 -12.47
N ALA A 14 -31.54 -45.11 -13.49
CA ALA A 14 -31.37 -44.18 -14.60
C ALA A 14 -32.69 -43.47 -14.89
N GLU A 15 -33.33 -42.90 -13.86
CA GLU A 15 -34.57 -42.13 -14.00
C GLU A 15 -34.74 -41.19 -12.79
N LYS A 16 -33.84 -40.21 -12.64
CA LYS A 16 -34.10 -38.98 -11.84
C LYS A 16 -33.11 -37.83 -12.06
N TYR A 17 -32.52 -37.75 -13.26
CA TYR A 17 -31.65 -36.63 -13.65
C TYR A 17 -31.92 -36.22 -15.10
N GLN A 18 -33.12 -35.74 -15.38
CA GLN A 18 -33.38 -34.91 -16.56
C GLN A 18 -34.25 -33.73 -16.12
N ARG A 19 -33.84 -32.54 -16.58
CA ARG A 19 -34.27 -31.18 -16.18
C ARG A 19 -33.60 -30.64 -14.91
N ARG A 20 -32.32 -30.29 -15.03
CA ARG A 20 -31.77 -29.14 -14.29
C ARG A 20 -31.65 -27.98 -15.27
N GLU A 21 -32.21 -26.85 -14.85
CA GLU A 21 -32.11 -25.55 -15.51
C GLU A 21 -30.66 -25.16 -15.84
N PRO A 22 -30.43 -24.28 -16.83
CA PRO A 22 -29.09 -23.79 -17.14
C PRO A 22 -28.43 -23.21 -15.89
N GLN A 23 -27.39 -23.87 -15.39
CA GLN A 23 -26.63 -23.40 -14.25
C GLN A 23 -25.99 -22.05 -14.60
N THR A 24 -26.39 -21.01 -13.88
CA THR A 24 -25.86 -19.64 -14.03
C THR A 24 -24.34 -19.58 -13.84
N GLU A 25 -23.71 -18.61 -14.49
CA GLU A 25 -22.27 -18.25 -14.43
C GLU A 25 -21.69 -18.26 -12.99
N LEU A 26 -22.53 -17.97 -11.99
CA LEU A 26 -22.24 -18.03 -10.57
C LEU A 26 -21.76 -19.41 -10.07
N HIS A 27 -22.31 -20.51 -10.60
CA HIS A 27 -21.98 -21.87 -10.17
C HIS A 27 -20.55 -22.27 -10.58
N TRP A 28 -20.15 -21.86 -11.80
CA TRP A 28 -18.79 -22.04 -12.30
C TRP A 28 -17.79 -21.20 -11.50
N ILE A 29 -18.12 -19.93 -11.22
CA ILE A 29 -17.31 -19.05 -10.38
C ILE A 29 -17.13 -19.65 -8.97
N GLN A 30 -18.13 -20.34 -8.44
CA GLN A 30 -18.06 -20.96 -7.13
C GLN A 30 -17.16 -22.21 -7.09
N SER A 31 -17.00 -22.95 -8.20
CA SER A 31 -16.09 -24.11 -8.31
C SER A 31 -14.60 -23.77 -8.44
N LEU A 32 -14.23 -22.50 -8.69
CA LEU A 32 -12.83 -22.09 -8.82
C LEU A 32 -12.12 -22.08 -7.45
N GLN A 33 -10.86 -22.53 -7.40
CA GLN A 33 -10.03 -22.49 -6.19
C GLN A 33 -9.77 -21.03 -5.76
N GLY A 34 -9.90 -20.77 -4.47
CA GLY A 34 -9.75 -19.44 -3.85
C GLY A 34 -10.85 -19.19 -2.82
N LYS A 35 -10.51 -18.51 -1.72
CA LYS A 35 -11.47 -18.27 -0.62
C LYS A 35 -12.34 -17.04 -0.87
N TYR A 36 -11.88 -16.12 -1.73
CA TYR A 36 -12.54 -14.84 -1.99
C TYR A 36 -12.81 -14.59 -3.49
N PRO A 37 -13.87 -13.84 -3.84
CA PRO A 37 -14.20 -13.48 -5.23
C PRO A 37 -13.04 -12.83 -6.00
N ARG A 38 -12.19 -12.08 -5.30
CA ARG A 38 -10.99 -11.44 -5.87
C ARG A 38 -9.90 -12.45 -6.28
N GLU A 39 -9.82 -13.59 -5.61
CA GLU A 39 -8.89 -14.67 -5.92
C GLU A 39 -9.42 -15.53 -7.08
N LYS A 40 -10.71 -15.87 -7.02
CA LYS A 40 -11.42 -16.60 -8.09
C LYS A 40 -11.45 -15.79 -9.40
N GLY A 41 -11.60 -14.47 -9.30
CA GLY A 41 -11.56 -13.55 -10.45
C GLY A 41 -10.18 -13.43 -11.12
N LYS A 42 -9.08 -13.55 -10.36
CA LYS A 42 -7.73 -13.64 -10.94
C LYS A 42 -7.56 -14.94 -11.73
N PHE A 43 -8.10 -16.04 -11.22
CA PHE A 43 -8.08 -17.33 -11.92
C PHE A 43 -8.91 -17.25 -13.22
N TYR A 44 -10.13 -16.73 -13.15
CA TYR A 44 -10.99 -16.54 -14.33
C TYR A 44 -10.34 -15.67 -15.41
N GLN A 45 -9.73 -14.54 -15.06
CA GLN A 45 -9.04 -13.67 -16.01
C GLN A 45 -7.81 -14.31 -16.67
N ILE A 46 -7.15 -15.25 -15.98
CA ILE A 46 -5.99 -15.97 -16.51
C ILE A 46 -6.43 -17.09 -17.47
N PHE A 47 -7.56 -17.76 -17.23
CA PHE A 47 -7.98 -18.94 -17.99
C PHE A 47 -9.06 -18.68 -19.06
N ALA A 48 -9.87 -17.62 -18.91
CA ALA A 48 -10.91 -17.26 -19.87
C ALA A 48 -10.42 -17.12 -21.33
N PRO A 49 -9.21 -16.61 -21.62
CA PRO A 49 -8.71 -16.55 -23.00
C PRO A 49 -8.29 -17.90 -23.60
N TYR A 50 -8.13 -18.95 -22.78
CA TYR A 50 -7.45 -20.19 -23.19
C TYR A 50 -8.33 -21.45 -23.12
N ALA A 51 -9.60 -21.31 -22.74
CA ALA A 51 -10.58 -22.39 -22.80
C ALA A 51 -10.75 -22.98 -24.22
N SER A 52 -10.45 -22.19 -25.26
CA SER A 52 -10.49 -22.60 -26.68
C SER A 52 -9.33 -23.51 -27.12
N ILE A 53 -8.21 -23.54 -26.39
CA ILE A 53 -7.01 -24.33 -26.75
C ILE A 53 -7.04 -25.72 -26.08
N ILE A 54 -7.71 -25.83 -24.93
CA ILE A 54 -7.85 -27.08 -24.18
C ILE A 54 -8.93 -27.98 -24.81
N SER A 55 -9.82 -27.42 -25.65
CA SER A 55 -10.96 -28.14 -26.25
C SER A 55 -10.66 -28.88 -27.57
N VAL A 56 -9.40 -29.14 -27.94
CA VAL A 56 -9.06 -29.87 -29.18
C VAL A 56 -9.22 -31.40 -29.02
N GLY A 57 -10.27 -31.84 -28.31
CA GLY A 57 -10.48 -33.27 -28.05
C GLY A 57 -11.92 -33.75 -27.87
N SER A 58 -12.93 -32.89 -27.91
CA SER A 58 -14.33 -33.35 -27.79
C SER A 58 -15.29 -32.48 -28.59
N GLU A 59 -16.10 -33.12 -29.43
CA GLU A 59 -17.11 -32.47 -30.26
C GLU A 59 -18.16 -31.72 -29.41
N ARG A 60 -18.25 -30.40 -29.66
CA ARG A 60 -19.25 -29.41 -29.15
C ARG A 60 -19.05 -28.92 -27.70
N PRO A 61 -19.28 -27.62 -27.39
CA PRO A 61 -20.25 -26.71 -28.03
C PRO A 61 -19.68 -25.38 -28.57
N GLN A 62 -19.97 -25.08 -29.84
CA GLN A 62 -19.59 -23.83 -30.54
C GLN A 62 -20.45 -22.60 -30.19
N ASN A 63 -21.45 -22.72 -29.31
CA ASN A 63 -22.47 -21.66 -29.14
C ASN A 63 -22.29 -20.74 -27.92
N LEU A 64 -21.28 -20.95 -27.07
CA LEU A 64 -20.92 -20.00 -26.00
C LEU A 64 -19.81 -19.01 -26.39
N ILE A 65 -19.23 -19.16 -27.58
CA ILE A 65 -17.98 -18.48 -27.99
C ILE A 65 -18.23 -17.13 -28.68
N ARG A 66 -19.46 -16.79 -29.05
CA ARG A 66 -19.75 -15.52 -29.76
C ARG A 66 -19.93 -14.28 -28.87
N MET A 67 -20.09 -14.42 -27.54
CA MET A 67 -20.48 -13.27 -26.70
C MET A 67 -19.34 -12.62 -25.90
N ASN A 68 -18.13 -13.17 -25.83
CA ASN A 68 -17.09 -12.62 -24.92
C ASN A 68 -15.68 -12.43 -25.51
N LEU A 69 -15.50 -12.48 -26.83
CA LEU A 69 -14.17 -12.34 -27.47
C LEU A 69 -13.98 -11.08 -28.35
N ASN A 70 -14.94 -10.16 -28.41
CA ASN A 70 -14.79 -8.97 -29.25
C ASN A 70 -13.97 -7.80 -28.64
N ASN A 71 -13.44 -7.94 -27.41
CA ASN A 71 -12.81 -6.80 -26.72
C ASN A 71 -11.30 -6.90 -26.42
N ARG A 72 -10.56 -7.89 -26.92
CA ARG A 72 -9.08 -7.86 -26.89
C ARG A 72 -8.47 -8.47 -28.14
N GLN A 73 -7.57 -7.72 -28.78
CA GLN A 73 -6.83 -8.14 -29.96
C GLN A 73 -6.20 -9.55 -29.81
N PRO A 74 -6.21 -10.38 -30.87
CA PRO A 74 -5.57 -11.69 -30.84
C PRO A 74 -4.05 -11.52 -30.91
N TYR A 75 -3.36 -11.81 -29.80
CA TYR A 75 -1.91 -12.03 -29.85
C TYR A 75 -1.63 -13.29 -30.69
N HIS A 76 -0.87 -13.13 -31.77
CA HIS A 76 -0.33 -14.23 -32.58
C HIS A 76 0.52 -15.17 -31.69
N LEU A 77 -0.06 -16.30 -31.28
CA LEU A 77 0.59 -17.39 -30.54
C LEU A 77 1.40 -18.31 -31.48
N SER A 78 2.15 -17.74 -32.43
CA SER A 78 2.76 -18.50 -33.54
C SER A 78 4.16 -19.09 -33.28
N THR A 79 4.78 -18.84 -32.12
CA THR A 79 6.13 -19.39 -31.85
C THR A 79 6.08 -20.66 -30.99
N GLU A 80 6.87 -21.68 -31.35
CA GLU A 80 7.15 -22.88 -30.51
C GLU A 80 7.47 -22.50 -29.06
N LEU A 81 8.16 -21.37 -28.87
CA LEU A 81 8.46 -20.82 -27.55
C LEU A 81 7.20 -20.41 -26.77
N ALA A 82 6.21 -19.79 -27.41
CA ALA A 82 4.93 -19.43 -26.78
C ALA A 82 4.14 -20.68 -26.38
N ARG A 83 4.14 -21.72 -27.23
CA ARG A 83 3.53 -23.02 -26.93
C ARG A 83 4.21 -23.71 -25.74
N ALA A 84 5.54 -23.81 -25.74
CA ALA A 84 6.30 -24.36 -24.61
C ALA A 84 6.04 -23.58 -23.31
N ARG A 85 6.02 -22.24 -23.37
CA ARG A 85 5.72 -21.40 -22.21
C ARG A 85 4.31 -21.64 -21.67
N LEU A 86 3.34 -21.78 -22.56
CA LEU A 86 1.95 -22.07 -22.20
C LEU A 86 1.82 -23.46 -21.56
N ARG A 87 2.44 -24.50 -22.16
CA ARG A 87 2.43 -25.87 -21.62
C ARG A 87 2.99 -25.93 -20.20
N VAL A 88 4.12 -25.30 -19.94
CA VAL A 88 4.71 -25.25 -18.59
C VAL A 88 3.82 -24.45 -17.63
N HIS A 89 3.15 -23.39 -18.09
CA HIS A 89 2.20 -22.64 -17.26
C HIS A 89 1.00 -23.50 -16.87
N ILE A 90 0.45 -24.26 -17.82
CA ILE A 90 -0.63 -25.23 -17.59
C ILE A 90 -0.17 -26.30 -16.62
N GLY A 91 1.00 -26.92 -16.86
CA GLY A 91 1.58 -27.92 -15.97
C GLY A 91 1.77 -27.42 -14.55
N LYS A 92 2.21 -26.17 -14.38
CA LYS A 92 2.37 -25.55 -13.07
C LYS A 92 1.04 -25.37 -12.33
N GLN A 93 -0.01 -24.91 -13.02
CA GLN A 93 -1.30 -24.60 -12.41
C GLN A 93 -2.13 -25.86 -12.14
N LEU A 94 -2.11 -26.81 -13.07
CA LEU A 94 -2.87 -28.06 -13.00
C LEU A 94 -2.09 -29.20 -12.32
N ARG A 95 -0.84 -28.97 -11.93
CA ARG A 95 0.07 -29.95 -11.34
C ARG A 95 0.30 -31.19 -12.22
N ILE A 96 0.58 -30.96 -13.49
CA ILE A 96 0.87 -32.02 -14.47
C ILE A 96 2.39 -32.17 -14.59
N ASP A 97 2.91 -33.32 -14.19
CA ASP A 97 4.34 -33.60 -14.04
C ASP A 97 5.10 -33.58 -15.35
N GLU A 98 4.54 -34.21 -16.38
CA GLU A 98 5.17 -34.38 -17.68
C GLU A 98 5.50 -33.02 -18.31
N LEU A 99 4.61 -32.03 -18.13
CA LEU A 99 4.79 -30.68 -18.66
C LEU A 99 5.86 -29.89 -17.90
N ILE A 100 6.04 -30.15 -16.60
CA ILE A 100 7.14 -29.57 -15.83
C ILE A 100 8.46 -30.20 -16.24
N ILE A 101 8.51 -31.53 -16.38
CA ILE A 101 9.69 -32.26 -16.83
C ILE A 101 10.11 -31.80 -18.23
N GLU A 102 9.18 -31.74 -19.18
CA GLU A 102 9.41 -31.20 -20.54
C GLU A 102 9.99 -29.77 -20.47
N GLY A 103 9.41 -28.92 -19.62
CA GLY A 103 9.89 -27.56 -19.40
C GLY A 103 11.29 -27.45 -18.80
N LEU A 104 11.67 -28.36 -17.91
CA LEU A 104 13.02 -28.42 -17.32
C LEU A 104 14.06 -28.87 -18.35
N LEU A 105 13.69 -29.79 -19.25
CA LEU A 105 14.56 -30.30 -20.30
C LEU A 105 14.65 -29.38 -21.53
N TRP A 106 13.88 -28.28 -21.55
CA TRP A 106 13.88 -27.34 -22.67
C TRP A 106 15.20 -26.57 -22.79
N PRO A 107 15.72 -26.30 -24.00
CA PRO A 107 17.00 -25.60 -24.19
C PRO A 107 16.94 -24.11 -23.80
N VAL A 108 15.75 -23.50 -23.81
CA VAL A 108 15.60 -22.05 -23.58
C VAL A 108 15.46 -21.72 -22.10
N LYS A 109 16.37 -20.88 -21.60
CA LYS A 109 16.48 -20.47 -20.17
C LYS A 109 15.17 -19.95 -19.56
N CYS A 110 14.34 -19.21 -20.31
CA CYS A 110 13.10 -18.64 -19.77
C CYS A 110 12.03 -19.71 -19.49
N ILE A 111 12.00 -20.80 -20.28
CA ILE A 111 11.10 -21.95 -20.07
C ILE A 111 11.55 -22.74 -18.85
N VAL A 112 12.85 -23.04 -18.73
CA VAL A 112 13.41 -23.69 -17.55
C VAL A 112 13.14 -22.90 -16.27
N LYS A 113 13.29 -21.56 -16.31
CA LYS A 113 12.94 -20.68 -15.17
C LYS A 113 11.45 -20.78 -14.80
N LEU A 114 10.57 -20.88 -15.78
CA LEU A 114 9.14 -21.04 -15.54
C LEU A 114 8.83 -22.41 -14.91
N ALA A 115 9.45 -23.49 -15.40
CA ALA A 115 9.30 -24.83 -14.84
C ALA A 115 9.84 -24.92 -13.41
N LEU A 116 11.03 -24.35 -13.15
CA LEU A 116 11.61 -24.22 -11.80
C LEU A 116 10.73 -23.39 -10.84
N SER A 117 9.74 -22.64 -11.33
CA SER A 117 8.80 -21.90 -10.47
C SER A 117 7.62 -22.75 -9.98
N ALA A 118 7.50 -24.01 -10.41
CA ALA A 118 6.52 -24.97 -9.89
C ALA A 118 7.02 -25.54 -8.55
N ASP A 119 6.92 -24.75 -7.47
CA ASP A 119 7.45 -25.13 -6.15
C ASP A 119 6.98 -26.51 -5.66
N TRP A 120 5.72 -26.87 -5.95
CA TRP A 120 5.11 -28.14 -5.54
C TRP A 120 5.86 -29.38 -6.06
N PHE A 121 6.47 -29.29 -7.26
CA PHE A 121 7.17 -30.41 -7.90
C PHE A 121 8.48 -30.78 -7.20
N PHE A 122 9.06 -29.84 -6.44
CA PHE A 122 10.34 -30.02 -5.74
C PHE A 122 10.19 -30.19 -4.23
N LYS A 123 8.97 -30.19 -3.69
CA LYS A 123 8.77 -30.29 -2.24
C LYS A 123 9.07 -31.71 -1.74
N ALA A 124 9.58 -31.80 -0.53
CA ALA A 124 9.97 -33.08 0.06
C ALA A 124 8.83 -34.11 0.19
N ASP A 125 7.59 -33.64 0.35
CA ASP A 125 6.37 -34.44 0.48
C ASP A 125 5.76 -34.87 -0.87
N TYR A 126 6.35 -34.42 -1.99
CA TYR A 126 5.88 -34.78 -3.31
C TYR A 126 6.44 -36.14 -3.76
N TYR A 127 5.57 -37.01 -4.28
CA TYR A 127 5.88 -38.42 -4.54
C TYR A 127 6.98 -38.62 -5.59
N LEU A 128 7.15 -37.69 -6.53
CA LEU A 128 8.24 -37.73 -7.52
C LEU A 128 9.54 -37.11 -7.03
N THR A 129 9.55 -36.42 -5.88
CA THR A 129 10.77 -35.81 -5.32
C THR A 129 11.64 -36.87 -4.64
N GLU A 130 12.01 -37.91 -5.39
CA GLU A 130 12.95 -38.95 -4.99
C GLU A 130 14.25 -38.87 -5.79
N PRO A 131 15.41 -39.13 -5.17
CA PRO A 131 16.69 -39.01 -5.86
C PRO A 131 16.76 -39.87 -7.14
N ASP A 132 16.28 -41.11 -7.07
CA ASP A 132 16.37 -42.06 -8.18
C ASP A 132 15.56 -41.59 -9.40
N PHE A 133 14.36 -41.07 -9.14
CA PHE A 133 13.51 -40.48 -10.18
C PHE A 133 14.18 -39.27 -10.83
N TYR A 134 14.69 -38.33 -10.01
CA TYR A 134 15.36 -37.13 -10.53
C TYR A 134 16.61 -37.47 -11.33
N ILE A 135 17.43 -38.40 -10.86
CA ILE A 135 18.64 -38.86 -11.55
C ILE A 135 18.26 -39.44 -12.92
N ALA A 136 17.34 -40.39 -12.97
CA ALA A 136 16.96 -41.08 -14.20
C ALA A 136 16.25 -40.17 -15.21
N HIS A 137 15.26 -39.38 -14.77
CA HIS A 137 14.35 -38.69 -15.69
C HIS A 137 14.69 -37.22 -15.96
N ILE A 138 15.43 -36.57 -15.07
CA ILE A 138 15.71 -35.12 -15.16
C ILE A 138 17.21 -34.87 -15.31
N LEU A 139 18.03 -35.27 -14.33
CA LEU A 139 19.42 -34.84 -14.20
C LEU A 139 20.33 -35.44 -15.28
N THR A 140 20.10 -36.69 -15.69
CA THR A 140 20.87 -37.34 -16.77
C THR A 140 20.63 -36.67 -18.12
N ARG A 141 19.46 -36.07 -18.33
CA ARG A 141 19.04 -35.44 -19.59
C ARG A 141 19.18 -33.92 -19.59
N ALA A 142 19.34 -33.31 -18.42
CA ALA A 142 19.42 -31.87 -18.26
C ALA A 142 20.79 -31.32 -18.68
N SER A 143 20.81 -30.13 -19.29
CA SER A 143 22.05 -29.37 -19.47
C SER A 143 22.73 -29.11 -18.12
N ALA A 144 24.07 -28.96 -18.09
CA ALA A 144 24.80 -28.65 -16.85
C ALA A 144 24.25 -27.39 -16.12
N ARG A 145 23.75 -26.41 -16.89
CA ARG A 145 23.09 -25.22 -16.36
C ARG A 145 21.76 -25.55 -15.67
N THR A 146 20.92 -26.34 -16.33
CA THR A 146 19.64 -26.81 -15.77
C THR A 146 19.88 -27.67 -14.53
N PHE A 147 20.85 -28.58 -14.59
CA PHE A 147 21.27 -29.42 -13.46
C PHE A 147 21.59 -28.57 -12.23
N ARG A 148 22.49 -27.59 -12.36
CA ARG A 148 22.87 -26.69 -11.26
C ARG A 148 21.66 -25.92 -10.71
N ALA A 149 20.75 -25.49 -11.58
CA ALA A 149 19.53 -24.78 -11.18
C ALA A 149 18.53 -25.68 -10.43
N VAL A 150 18.37 -26.93 -10.86
CA VAL A 150 17.57 -27.96 -10.18
C VAL A 150 18.18 -28.27 -8.80
N MET A 151 19.50 -28.42 -8.70
CA MET A 151 20.17 -28.66 -7.40
C MET A 151 19.94 -27.53 -6.40
N PHE A 152 20.07 -26.27 -6.82
CA PHE A 152 19.75 -25.14 -5.94
C PHE A 152 18.24 -25.06 -5.60
N LYS A 153 17.37 -25.46 -6.53
CA LYS A 153 15.93 -25.51 -6.29
C LYS A 153 15.57 -26.56 -5.25
N LEU A 154 16.15 -27.76 -5.35
CA LEU A 154 16.02 -28.83 -4.37
C LEU A 154 16.61 -28.40 -3.02
N ALA A 155 17.81 -27.81 -3.00
CA ALA A 155 18.39 -27.30 -1.76
C ALA A 155 17.48 -26.27 -1.05
N LYS A 156 16.79 -25.40 -1.80
CA LYS A 156 15.83 -24.46 -1.23
C LYS A 156 14.59 -25.15 -0.67
N THR A 157 14.07 -26.15 -1.37
CA THR A 157 12.77 -26.79 -1.08
C THR A 157 12.86 -27.94 -0.08
N LEU A 158 14.00 -28.61 0.00
CA LEU A 158 14.29 -29.69 0.94
C LEU A 158 14.87 -29.21 2.29
N ARG A 159 15.01 -27.89 2.52
CA ARG A 159 15.62 -27.32 3.74
C ARG A 159 14.98 -27.83 5.05
N PHE A 160 13.72 -28.22 5.01
CA PHE A 160 12.98 -28.74 6.17
C PHE A 160 12.95 -30.27 6.26
N ASN A 161 13.36 -30.99 5.21
CA ASN A 161 13.51 -32.45 5.22
C ASN A 161 14.98 -32.81 4.97
N ARG A 162 15.77 -32.64 6.03
CA ARG A 162 17.24 -32.76 5.96
C ARG A 162 17.70 -34.17 5.57
N ALA A 163 17.00 -35.21 6.03
CA ALA A 163 17.32 -36.59 5.68
C ALA A 163 17.14 -36.85 4.18
N LYS A 164 16.08 -36.30 3.57
CA LYS A 164 15.88 -36.40 2.12
C LYS A 164 16.94 -35.62 1.35
N ALA A 165 17.33 -34.43 1.83
CA ALA A 165 18.41 -33.65 1.23
C ALA A 165 19.76 -34.39 1.27
N GLU A 166 20.08 -35.05 2.39
CA GLU A 166 21.28 -35.88 2.57
C GLU A 166 21.26 -37.08 1.59
N SER A 167 20.12 -37.76 1.47
CA SER A 167 19.94 -38.86 0.50
C SER A 167 20.14 -38.39 -0.95
N PHE A 168 19.59 -37.22 -1.32
CA PHE A 168 19.83 -36.60 -2.62
C PHE A 168 21.32 -36.30 -2.82
N TYR A 169 22.00 -35.74 -1.82
CA TYR A 169 23.42 -35.42 -1.92
C TYR A 169 24.25 -36.68 -2.19
N GLU A 170 24.08 -37.73 -1.36
CA GLU A 170 24.84 -38.97 -1.53
C GLU A 170 24.60 -39.63 -2.89
N LYS A 171 23.33 -39.79 -3.30
CA LYS A 171 23.00 -40.47 -4.55
C LYS A 171 23.46 -39.67 -5.78
N VAL A 172 23.37 -38.34 -5.75
CA VAL A 172 23.86 -37.49 -6.83
C VAL A 172 25.40 -37.48 -6.87
N SER A 173 26.07 -37.43 -5.72
CA SER A 173 27.54 -37.52 -5.63
C SER A 173 28.05 -38.84 -6.19
N ARG A 174 27.38 -39.96 -5.90
CA ARG A 174 27.72 -41.30 -6.44
C ARG A 174 27.44 -41.42 -7.94
N ALA A 175 26.31 -40.91 -8.43
CA ALA A 175 25.89 -41.08 -9.83
C ALA A 175 26.62 -40.15 -10.81
N PHE A 176 27.11 -39.01 -10.35
CA PHE A 176 27.79 -38.02 -11.20
C PHE A 176 29.16 -37.67 -10.64
N ASP A 177 29.25 -36.59 -9.87
CA ASP A 177 30.44 -36.15 -9.15
C ASP A 177 29.99 -35.36 -7.91
N GLU A 178 30.84 -35.35 -6.89
CA GLU A 178 30.54 -34.67 -5.62
C GLU A 178 30.37 -33.15 -5.81
N LYS A 179 31.10 -32.56 -6.76
CA LYS A 179 31.06 -31.13 -7.10
C LYS A 179 29.66 -30.69 -7.55
N ARG A 180 28.94 -31.53 -8.30
CA ARG A 180 27.57 -31.30 -8.76
C ARG A 180 26.54 -31.41 -7.64
N ALA A 181 26.81 -32.21 -6.62
CA ALA A 181 25.93 -32.39 -5.46
C ALA A 181 26.08 -31.27 -4.42
N LEU A 182 27.22 -30.56 -4.37
CA LEU A 182 27.53 -29.51 -3.39
C LEU A 182 26.39 -28.51 -3.08
N PRO A 183 25.57 -28.02 -4.03
CA PRO A 183 24.47 -27.11 -3.70
C PRO A 183 23.47 -27.68 -2.67
N LEU A 184 23.31 -29.01 -2.60
CA LEU A 184 22.41 -29.69 -1.67
C LEU A 184 22.88 -29.63 -0.21
N LEU A 185 24.17 -29.37 0.02
CA LEU A 185 24.72 -29.20 1.38
C LEU A 185 24.04 -28.07 2.15
N LEU A 186 23.48 -27.07 1.45
CA LEU A 186 22.68 -25.98 2.01
C LEU A 186 21.42 -26.49 2.75
N ALA A 187 20.90 -27.67 2.39
CA ALA A 187 19.71 -28.29 2.96
C ALA A 187 19.97 -29.41 3.98
N CYS A 188 21.18 -29.97 4.02
CA CYS A 188 21.54 -31.13 4.89
C CYS A 188 21.63 -30.73 6.38
N LYS A 189 21.89 -31.62 7.34
CA LYS A 189 22.19 -31.23 8.73
C LYS A 189 23.58 -30.60 8.85
N HIS A 190 23.80 -29.83 9.91
CA HIS A 190 25.09 -29.18 10.19
C HIS A 190 26.25 -30.19 10.24
N GLY A 191 26.11 -31.25 11.03
CA GLY A 191 27.13 -32.30 11.16
C GLY A 191 27.46 -32.98 9.83
N PHE A 192 26.43 -33.39 9.08
CA PHE A 192 26.60 -34.00 7.76
C PHE A 192 27.31 -33.04 6.79
N THR A 193 26.88 -31.77 6.73
CA THR A 193 27.52 -30.79 5.85
C THR A 193 28.99 -30.59 6.23
N LEU A 194 29.33 -30.50 7.52
CA LEU A 194 30.70 -30.33 7.97
C LEU A 194 31.57 -31.53 7.59
N GLU A 195 31.08 -32.74 7.81
CA GLU A 195 31.76 -33.98 7.44
C GLU A 195 31.97 -34.09 5.92
N ALA A 196 30.92 -33.81 5.13
CA ALA A 196 31.00 -33.78 3.68
C ALA A 196 32.02 -32.74 3.19
N LEU A 197 32.05 -31.54 3.80
CA LEU A 197 33.02 -30.51 3.45
C LEU A 197 34.46 -30.89 3.83
N LYS A 198 34.68 -31.55 4.97
CA LYS A 198 36.01 -32.05 5.39
C LYS A 198 36.52 -33.13 4.44
N ASN A 199 35.62 -34.00 3.97
CA ASN A 199 35.95 -35.04 2.99
C ASN A 199 36.19 -34.46 1.58
N TYR A 200 35.54 -33.33 1.25
CA TYR A 200 35.71 -32.64 -0.01
C TYR A 200 37.02 -31.84 -0.08
N LYS A 201 38.04 -32.42 -0.71
CA LYS A 201 39.41 -31.85 -0.79
C LYS A 201 39.54 -30.59 -1.66
N THR A 202 38.52 -30.22 -2.43
CA THR A 202 38.61 -29.09 -3.38
C THR A 202 38.07 -27.80 -2.75
N PRO A 203 38.69 -26.64 -3.00
CA PRO A 203 38.15 -25.37 -2.53
C PRO A 203 36.71 -25.14 -2.99
N LEU A 204 35.83 -24.71 -2.08
CA LEU A 204 34.47 -24.37 -2.43
C LEU A 204 34.44 -23.15 -3.35
N THR A 205 33.58 -23.20 -4.36
CA THR A 205 33.36 -22.02 -5.23
C THR A 205 32.88 -20.83 -4.40
N ARG A 206 33.32 -19.61 -4.74
CA ARG A 206 32.91 -18.36 -4.07
C ARG A 206 31.38 -18.24 -3.92
N ASP A 207 30.63 -18.64 -4.93
CA ASP A 207 29.15 -18.66 -4.91
C ASP A 207 28.57 -19.55 -3.81
N LEU A 208 29.12 -20.77 -3.66
CA LEU A 208 28.66 -21.72 -2.68
C LEU A 208 29.07 -21.30 -1.28
N MET A 209 30.31 -20.83 -1.12
CA MET A 209 30.79 -20.31 0.16
C MET A 209 29.97 -19.11 0.61
N LYS A 210 29.68 -18.16 -0.29
CA LYS A 210 28.78 -17.01 -0.01
C LYS A 210 27.39 -17.48 0.44
N LYS A 211 26.84 -18.54 -0.19
CA LYS A 211 25.54 -19.12 0.20
C LYS A 211 25.60 -19.88 1.53
N LEU A 212 26.69 -20.59 1.82
CA LEU A 212 26.92 -21.27 3.10
C LEU A 212 27.06 -20.25 4.23
N CYS A 213 27.87 -19.21 4.04
CA CYS A 213 28.01 -18.09 4.99
C CYS A 213 26.66 -17.45 5.29
N ARG A 214 25.84 -17.22 4.25
CA ARG A 214 24.49 -16.65 4.40
C ARG A 214 23.53 -17.52 5.20
N GLN A 215 23.59 -18.83 5.01
CA GLN A 215 22.60 -19.73 5.60
C GLN A 215 23.04 -20.32 6.94
N ARG A 216 24.36 -20.49 7.13
CA ARG A 216 25.00 -21.21 8.24
C ARG A 216 26.39 -20.63 8.50
N PRO A 217 26.50 -19.39 9.01
CA PRO A 217 27.79 -18.76 9.32
C PRO A 217 28.63 -19.60 10.29
N ILE A 218 27.97 -20.28 11.24
CA ILE A 218 28.62 -21.21 12.19
C ILE A 218 29.39 -22.31 11.47
N LEU A 219 28.81 -22.90 10.42
CA LEU A 219 29.41 -24.02 9.71
C LEU A 219 30.68 -23.62 8.97
N VAL A 220 30.72 -22.38 8.46
CA VAL A 220 31.92 -21.86 7.79
C VAL A 220 33.03 -21.65 8.81
N MET A 221 32.71 -21.16 10.01
CA MET A 221 33.69 -21.02 11.10
C MET A 221 34.21 -22.39 11.57
N ASP A 222 33.33 -23.37 11.75
CA ASP A 222 33.73 -24.74 12.14
C ASP A 222 34.55 -25.45 11.04
N TYR A 223 34.31 -25.14 9.76
CA TYR A 223 35.04 -25.72 8.63
C TYR A 223 36.43 -25.11 8.46
N SER A 224 36.60 -23.84 8.80
CA SER A 224 37.77 -23.08 8.38
C SER A 224 39.02 -23.29 9.25
N GLU A 225 38.88 -23.74 10.51
CA GLU A 225 39.99 -23.82 11.50
C GLU A 225 40.80 -22.51 11.67
N LEU A 226 40.32 -21.41 11.07
CA LEU A 226 40.93 -20.08 11.05
C LEU A 226 40.84 -19.40 12.42
N ASP A 227 41.81 -18.53 12.71
CA ASP A 227 41.76 -17.69 13.90
C ASP A 227 40.65 -16.62 13.79
N THR A 228 40.32 -15.96 14.90
CA THR A 228 39.25 -14.96 14.95
C THR A 228 39.48 -13.81 13.97
N PHE A 229 40.74 -13.40 13.77
CA PHE A 229 41.10 -12.30 12.88
C PHE A 229 40.90 -12.69 11.41
N GLU A 230 41.29 -13.89 11.01
CA GLU A 230 41.12 -14.43 9.66
C GLU A 230 39.64 -14.61 9.32
N ILE A 231 38.83 -15.08 10.28
CA ILE A 231 37.38 -15.19 10.14
C ILE A 231 36.78 -13.80 9.90
N LEU A 232 37.08 -12.82 10.77
CA LEU A 232 36.60 -11.45 10.62
C LEU A 232 37.03 -10.84 9.28
N SER A 233 38.30 -11.02 8.90
CA SER A 233 38.87 -10.52 7.63
C SER A 233 38.27 -11.19 6.40
N TYR A 234 37.86 -12.45 6.52
CA TYR A 234 37.12 -13.13 5.45
C TYR A 234 35.71 -12.56 5.31
N TYR A 235 34.99 -12.41 6.43
CA TYR A 235 33.65 -11.83 6.42
C TYR A 235 33.67 -10.39 5.92
N GLU A 236 34.64 -9.58 6.32
CA GLU A 236 34.81 -8.21 5.85
C GLU A 236 34.83 -8.11 4.32
N ARG A 237 35.45 -9.09 3.65
CA ARG A 237 35.60 -9.18 2.18
C ARG A 237 34.40 -9.79 1.44
N VAL A 238 33.67 -10.70 2.08
CA VAL A 238 32.65 -11.54 1.41
C VAL A 238 31.22 -11.13 1.77
N MET A 239 31.05 -10.43 2.88
CA MET A 239 29.76 -9.95 3.34
C MET A 239 29.16 -8.99 2.32
N ASP A 240 27.90 -9.23 2.01
CA ASP A 240 27.10 -8.35 1.18
C ASP A 240 26.44 -7.36 2.13
N TYR A 241 27.05 -6.19 2.33
CA TYR A 241 26.58 -5.25 3.33
C TYR A 241 25.14 -4.82 3.08
N GLY A 242 24.61 -4.91 1.85
CA GLY A 242 23.20 -4.69 1.50
C GLY A 242 22.22 -5.74 2.03
N ASP A 243 22.68 -6.93 2.44
CA ASP A 243 21.85 -8.04 2.94
C ASP A 243 21.75 -8.00 4.48
N ILE A 244 20.71 -7.31 4.98
CA ILE A 244 20.50 -7.08 6.43
C ILE A 244 20.35 -8.39 7.22
N GLN A 245 19.67 -9.39 6.67
CA GLN A 245 19.47 -10.66 7.39
C GLN A 245 20.81 -11.36 7.56
N GLN A 246 21.63 -11.38 6.50
CA GLN A 246 22.98 -11.95 6.57
C GLN A 246 23.83 -11.23 7.63
N ALA A 247 23.77 -9.90 7.68
CA ALA A 247 24.47 -9.09 8.67
C ALA A 247 24.03 -9.40 10.10
N THR A 248 22.71 -9.51 10.30
CA THR A 248 22.09 -9.80 11.60
C THR A 248 22.50 -11.17 12.11
N ASP A 249 22.34 -12.21 11.27
CA ASP A 249 22.68 -13.59 11.63
C ASP A 249 24.17 -13.70 11.95
N TRP A 250 25.02 -13.00 11.19
CA TRP A 250 26.46 -12.97 11.43
C TRP A 250 26.81 -12.31 12.76
N LEU A 251 26.33 -11.09 13.03
CA LEU A 251 26.59 -10.40 14.30
C LEU A 251 26.08 -11.23 15.48
N GLN A 252 24.87 -11.79 15.39
CA GLN A 252 24.33 -12.63 16.44
C GLN A 252 25.22 -13.85 16.69
N THR A 253 25.73 -14.46 15.63
CA THR A 253 26.66 -15.57 15.76
C THR A 253 27.96 -15.12 16.42
N LEU A 254 28.49 -13.96 16.04
CA LEU A 254 29.68 -13.36 16.63
C LEU A 254 29.51 -13.19 18.15
N PHE A 255 28.41 -12.59 18.59
CA PHE A 255 28.07 -12.43 20.01
C PHE A 255 27.93 -13.76 20.75
N THR A 256 27.46 -14.82 20.10
CA THR A 256 27.29 -16.13 20.75
C THR A 256 28.59 -16.94 20.88
N ARG A 257 29.57 -16.68 20.01
CA ARG A 257 30.77 -17.53 19.88
C ARG A 257 32.03 -16.89 20.43
N PHE A 258 32.13 -15.57 20.36
CA PHE A 258 33.30 -14.83 20.81
C PHE A 258 32.94 -13.98 22.02
N ASP A 259 33.79 -14.01 23.03
CA ASP A 259 33.79 -12.95 24.02
C ASP A 259 34.40 -11.71 23.36
N LEU A 260 33.54 -10.79 22.91
CA LEU A 260 33.98 -9.59 22.21
C LEU A 260 34.89 -8.72 23.07
N THR A 261 34.83 -8.85 24.40
CA THR A 261 35.68 -8.09 25.31
C THR A 261 37.14 -8.52 25.25
N THR A 262 37.40 -9.77 24.85
CA THR A 262 38.76 -10.36 24.76
C THR A 262 39.36 -10.28 23.36
N LEU A 263 38.67 -9.69 22.38
CA LEU A 263 39.22 -9.51 21.04
C LEU A 263 40.49 -8.64 21.07
N ASP A 264 41.48 -9.06 20.30
CA ASP A 264 42.71 -8.32 20.04
C ASP A 264 42.45 -7.09 19.15
N GLU A 265 43.47 -6.23 19.03
CA GLU A 265 43.36 -4.95 18.35
C GLU A 265 43.11 -5.08 16.84
N ASN A 266 43.69 -6.10 16.19
CA ASN A 266 43.52 -6.32 14.77
C ASN A 266 42.10 -6.81 14.48
N SER A 267 41.59 -7.74 15.30
CA SER A 267 40.21 -8.20 15.25
C SER A 267 39.21 -7.05 15.43
N TRP A 268 39.45 -6.16 16.40
CA TRP A 268 38.63 -4.97 16.59
C TRP A 268 38.67 -4.04 15.38
N THR A 269 39.85 -3.80 14.81
CA THR A 269 40.00 -2.91 13.64
C THR A 269 39.18 -3.41 12.45
N VAL A 270 39.22 -4.72 12.19
CA VAL A 270 38.41 -5.34 11.12
C VAL A 270 36.92 -5.22 11.44
N LEU A 271 36.51 -5.53 12.66
CA LEU A 271 35.13 -5.45 13.09
C LEU A 271 34.56 -4.02 12.96
N MET A 272 35.33 -3.00 13.36
CA MET A 272 34.93 -1.59 13.22
C MET A 272 34.87 -1.16 11.75
N THR A 273 35.77 -1.67 10.90
CA THR A 273 35.72 -1.46 9.44
C THR A 273 34.42 -2.01 8.86
N MET A 274 33.98 -3.20 9.31
CA MET A 274 32.70 -3.78 8.90
C MET A 274 31.52 -2.92 9.35
N ILE A 275 31.51 -2.42 10.60
CA ILE A 275 30.48 -1.50 11.11
C ILE A 275 30.42 -0.22 10.27
N HIS A 276 31.58 0.33 9.90
CA HIS A 276 31.66 1.52 9.07
C HIS A 276 31.00 1.29 7.70
N LYS A 277 31.33 0.17 7.03
CA LYS A 277 30.72 -0.21 5.76
C LYS A 277 29.20 -0.41 5.88
N PHE A 278 28.74 -1.02 6.97
CA PHE A 278 27.30 -1.13 7.26
C PHE A 278 26.62 0.21 7.38
N ARG A 279 27.26 1.14 8.10
CA ARG A 279 26.76 2.50 8.24
C ARG A 279 26.67 3.19 6.89
N GLU A 280 27.73 3.18 6.09
CA GLU A 280 27.74 3.84 4.78
C GLU A 280 26.63 3.32 3.87
N GLU A 281 26.42 2.00 3.84
CA GLU A 281 25.40 1.38 2.99
C GLU A 281 23.97 1.65 3.49
N HIS A 282 23.73 1.75 4.80
CA HIS A 282 22.38 1.79 5.38
C HIS A 282 22.05 3.01 6.25
N HIS A 283 22.86 4.07 6.27
CA HIS A 283 22.72 5.19 7.22
C HIS A 283 21.30 5.80 7.28
N ARG A 284 20.57 5.80 6.17
CA ARG A 284 19.21 6.39 6.10
C ARG A 284 18.10 5.41 6.47
N ASP A 285 18.37 4.10 6.38
CA ASP A 285 17.34 3.06 6.35
C ASP A 285 17.33 2.17 7.59
N LEU A 286 18.48 1.98 8.26
CA LEU A 286 18.61 1.20 9.52
C LEU A 286 17.53 1.58 10.55
N CYS A 287 17.09 2.83 10.47
CA CYS A 287 16.27 3.51 11.45
C CYS A 287 14.78 3.57 11.09
N ARG A 288 14.43 3.34 9.83
CA ARG A 288 13.05 3.49 9.33
C ARG A 288 12.39 2.15 9.03
N ASP A 289 13.19 1.12 8.82
CA ASP A 289 12.74 -0.19 8.39
C ASP A 289 12.65 -1.16 9.59
N PRO A 290 11.46 -1.65 9.95
CA PRO A 290 11.27 -2.61 11.05
C PRO A 290 12.11 -3.89 10.89
N GLU A 291 12.40 -4.31 9.66
CA GLU A 291 13.20 -5.50 9.38
C GLU A 291 14.67 -5.30 9.77
N LYS A 292 15.15 -4.04 9.82
CA LYS A 292 16.52 -3.68 10.19
C LYS A 292 16.72 -3.47 11.69
N LYS A 293 15.65 -3.54 12.49
CA LYS A 293 15.68 -3.29 13.94
C LYS A 293 16.62 -4.23 14.70
N THR A 294 16.59 -5.52 14.37
CA THR A 294 17.45 -6.51 15.03
C THR A 294 18.92 -6.22 14.79
N LEU A 295 19.28 -5.87 13.55
CA LEU A 295 20.63 -5.45 13.19
C LEU A 295 21.05 -4.20 13.97
N ALA A 296 20.19 -3.17 14.01
CA ALA A 296 20.47 -1.93 14.73
C ALA A 296 20.73 -2.20 16.23
N ASN A 297 19.95 -3.08 16.87
CA ASN A 297 20.18 -3.48 18.26
C ASN A 297 21.53 -4.15 18.47
N LEU A 298 21.91 -5.09 17.59
CA LEU A 298 23.21 -5.77 17.67
C LEU A 298 24.37 -4.78 17.46
N LEU A 299 24.24 -3.85 16.51
CA LEU A 299 25.23 -2.78 16.29
C LEU A 299 25.35 -1.86 17.50
N VAL A 300 24.23 -1.52 18.16
CA VAL A 300 24.24 -0.73 19.40
C VAL A 300 24.98 -1.50 20.50
N GLU A 301 24.67 -2.77 20.74
CA GLU A 301 25.41 -3.57 21.73
C GLU A 301 26.91 -3.65 21.41
N LEU A 302 27.27 -3.76 20.14
CA LEU A 302 28.66 -3.81 19.72
C LEU A 302 29.37 -2.47 19.99
N LEU A 303 28.73 -1.35 19.68
CA LEU A 303 29.22 -0.01 19.97
C LEU A 303 29.31 0.26 21.48
N LYS A 304 28.40 -0.29 22.30
CA LYS A 304 28.50 -0.21 23.76
C LYS A 304 29.78 -0.87 24.25
N ILE A 305 30.08 -2.08 23.78
CA ILE A 305 31.32 -2.78 24.16
C ILE A 305 32.53 -1.95 23.73
N PHE A 306 32.53 -1.43 22.50
CA PHE A 306 33.62 -0.61 21.99
C PHE A 306 33.86 0.67 22.81
N LEU A 307 32.82 1.44 23.10
CA LEU A 307 32.95 2.74 23.79
C LEU A 307 33.23 2.59 25.30
N VAL A 308 32.69 1.55 25.95
CA VAL A 308 32.76 1.39 27.41
C VAL A 308 33.91 0.49 27.83
N VAL A 309 34.09 -0.65 27.17
CA VAL A 309 35.05 -1.66 27.63
C VAL A 309 36.46 -1.33 27.16
N LYS A 310 36.60 -0.66 26.02
CA LYS A 310 37.91 -0.26 25.47
C LYS A 310 38.28 1.19 25.72
N GLU A 311 37.46 1.94 26.48
CA GLU A 311 37.71 3.33 26.88
C GLU A 311 38.12 4.27 25.72
N ARG A 312 37.58 4.07 24.51
CA ARG A 312 37.95 4.88 23.34
C ARG A 312 37.09 6.11 23.20
N GLU A 313 37.75 7.25 23.02
CA GLU A 313 37.14 8.49 22.57
C GLU A 313 37.20 8.56 21.04
N ASP A 314 36.11 8.15 20.38
CA ASP A 314 35.95 8.35 18.95
C ASP A 314 34.64 9.06 18.66
N LYS A 315 34.76 10.30 18.18
CA LYS A 315 33.64 11.19 17.87
C LYS A 315 32.71 10.60 16.80
N LEU A 316 33.24 9.82 15.85
CA LEU A 316 32.45 9.18 14.79
C LEU A 316 31.52 8.13 15.37
N TYR A 317 32.04 7.28 16.26
CA TYR A 317 31.27 6.21 16.89
C TYR A 317 30.33 6.75 17.97
N GLY A 318 30.69 7.82 18.68
CA GLY A 318 29.77 8.55 19.55
C GLY A 318 28.56 9.11 18.79
N CYS A 319 28.77 9.67 17.60
CA CYS A 319 27.69 10.16 16.73
C CYS A 319 26.84 9.01 16.14
N LEU A 320 27.46 7.92 15.68
CA LEU A 320 26.75 6.75 15.16
C LEU A 320 25.91 6.10 16.27
N PHE A 321 26.48 6.01 17.47
CA PHE A 321 25.81 5.51 18.64
C PHE A 321 24.63 6.38 19.03
N ALA A 322 24.81 7.70 19.15
CA ALA A 322 23.69 8.63 19.35
C ALA A 322 22.61 8.44 18.28
N HIS A 323 23.00 8.37 17.00
CA HIS A 323 22.06 8.20 15.90
C HIS A 323 21.26 6.88 15.98
N LEU A 324 21.92 5.75 16.22
CA LEU A 324 21.27 4.43 16.34
C LEU A 324 20.46 4.32 17.64
N TYR A 325 20.93 4.94 18.72
CA TYR A 325 20.29 4.91 20.03
C TYR A 325 19.03 5.78 20.09
N LEU A 326 18.97 6.88 19.34
CA LEU A 326 17.80 7.78 19.28
C LEU A 326 16.57 7.15 18.65
N ILE A 327 16.75 6.09 17.87
CA ILE A 327 15.73 5.72 16.91
C ILE A 327 14.87 4.56 17.43
N GLU A 328 15.36 3.56 18.18
CA GLU A 328 14.50 2.45 18.65
C GLU A 328 14.89 1.66 19.92
N ILE A 329 15.04 2.30 21.09
CA ILE A 329 15.00 1.55 22.37
C ILE A 329 13.95 2.14 23.33
N ASP A 330 12.77 1.51 23.38
CA ASP A 330 11.78 1.73 24.45
C ASP A 330 12.23 1.11 25.79
N ASN A 331 13.19 0.18 25.78
CA ASN A 331 13.65 -0.56 26.95
C ASN A 331 15.09 -0.24 27.35
N TRP A 332 15.23 0.63 28.35
CA TRP A 332 16.49 0.99 29.04
C TRP A 332 17.04 -0.17 29.89
N CYS A 333 16.90 -1.43 29.45
CA CYS A 333 17.35 -2.59 30.21
C CYS A 333 18.86 -2.77 30.03
N TRP A 334 19.60 -2.21 30.98
CA TRP A 334 21.05 -2.24 31.06
C TRP A 334 21.63 -3.65 31.26
N PRO A 335 22.60 -4.09 30.44
CA PRO A 335 23.32 -5.34 30.69
C PRO A 335 24.32 -5.23 31.84
N LEU A 336 24.75 -4.01 32.20
CA LEU A 336 25.71 -3.76 33.29
C LEU A 336 25.04 -3.73 34.67
N LYS A 337 24.00 -4.54 34.89
CA LYS A 337 23.26 -4.62 36.17
C LYS A 337 24.16 -4.81 37.40
N ASN A 338 25.42 -5.22 37.21
CA ASN A 338 26.37 -5.53 38.26
C ASN A 338 27.60 -4.61 38.30
N ASN A 339 27.76 -3.60 37.42
CA ASN A 339 28.90 -2.67 37.46
C ASN A 339 28.44 -1.22 37.42
N GLN A 340 28.24 -0.65 38.60
CA GLN A 340 27.62 0.66 38.83
C GLN A 340 28.47 1.83 38.29
N THR A 341 29.79 1.76 38.43
CA THR A 341 30.71 2.78 37.91
C THR A 341 30.61 2.87 36.38
N LYS A 342 30.57 1.72 35.71
CA LYS A 342 30.43 1.68 34.24
C LYS A 342 29.06 2.15 33.76
N GLU A 343 28.00 1.98 34.54
CA GLU A 343 26.67 2.53 34.22
C GLU A 343 26.66 4.06 34.29
N ARG A 344 27.33 4.64 35.29
CA ARG A 344 27.52 6.10 35.40
C ARG A 344 28.30 6.67 34.22
N ASP A 345 29.51 6.16 33.98
CA ASP A 345 30.41 6.66 32.92
C ASP A 345 29.74 6.59 31.55
N TYR A 346 28.91 5.57 31.35
CA TYR A 346 28.10 5.42 30.16
C TYR A 346 27.03 6.51 30.01
N LEU A 347 26.25 6.76 31.07
CA LEU A 347 25.19 7.77 31.04
C LEU A 347 25.75 9.17 30.79
N GLU A 348 26.85 9.52 31.46
CA GLU A 348 27.53 10.79 31.27
C GLU A 348 28.07 10.94 29.83
N LYS A 349 28.72 9.90 29.29
CA LYS A 349 29.17 9.89 27.87
C LYS A 349 27.99 9.98 26.89
N LEU A 350 26.91 9.26 27.15
CA LEU A 350 25.70 9.30 26.32
C LEU A 350 25.09 10.71 26.29
N PHE A 351 24.93 11.35 27.46
CA PHE A 351 24.40 12.71 27.54
C PHE A 351 25.32 13.73 26.89
N SER A 352 26.63 13.59 27.05
CA SER A 352 27.62 14.43 26.37
C SER A 352 27.52 14.28 24.85
N CYS A 353 27.50 13.04 24.33
CA CYS A 353 27.30 12.80 22.90
C CYS A 353 25.98 13.36 22.40
N PHE A 354 24.89 13.24 23.17
CA PHE A 354 23.59 13.79 22.78
C PHE A 354 23.53 15.30 22.78
N SER A 355 24.09 15.93 23.81
CA SER A 355 24.20 17.38 23.90
C SER A 355 24.99 17.91 22.71
N GLN A 356 26.14 17.31 22.40
CA GLN A 356 26.92 17.67 21.20
C GLN A 356 26.16 17.42 19.89
N TYR A 357 25.37 16.35 19.81
CA TYR A 357 24.63 15.99 18.59
C TYR A 357 23.42 16.89 18.32
N VAL A 358 22.71 17.31 19.37
CA VAL A 358 21.48 18.12 19.28
C VAL A 358 21.77 19.62 19.40
N LEU A 359 22.66 20.03 20.30
CA LEU A 359 23.02 21.44 20.52
C LEU A 359 24.16 21.91 19.61
N GLY A 360 25.02 20.99 19.15
CA GLY A 360 26.21 21.32 18.33
C GLY A 360 25.93 21.46 16.83
N ASP A 361 24.72 21.83 16.41
CA ASP A 361 24.30 22.12 15.02
C ASP A 361 24.45 20.99 13.97
N MET A 362 24.87 19.77 14.35
CA MET A 362 25.00 18.66 13.38
C MET A 362 23.67 18.30 12.70
N ILE A 363 22.55 18.38 13.42
CA ILE A 363 21.20 18.29 12.87
C ILE A 363 20.33 19.31 13.58
N SER A 364 19.80 20.27 12.82
CA SER A 364 18.81 21.22 13.34
C SER A 364 17.58 20.45 13.84
N TRP A 365 17.23 20.63 15.12
CA TRP A 365 16.08 19.98 15.77
C TRP A 365 14.78 20.12 14.98
N SER A 366 14.54 21.29 14.38
CA SER A 366 13.37 21.58 13.55
C SER A 366 13.33 20.76 12.26
N ARG A 367 14.49 20.25 11.78
CA ARG A 367 14.60 19.38 10.59
C ARG A 367 14.32 17.91 10.88
N LEU A 368 14.19 17.50 12.15
CA LEU A 368 13.82 16.13 12.50
C LEU A 368 12.32 15.88 12.23
N PRO A 369 11.92 14.74 11.65
CA PRO A 369 10.51 14.36 11.56
C PRO A 369 9.85 14.35 12.94
N GLY A 370 8.57 14.76 13.04
CA GLY A 370 7.88 14.84 14.34
C GLY A 370 7.87 13.51 15.11
N SER A 371 7.79 12.38 14.40
CA SER A 371 7.86 11.04 15.00
C SER A 371 9.22 10.73 15.66
N THR A 372 10.33 11.16 15.05
CA THR A 372 11.68 11.00 15.61
C THR A 372 11.84 11.87 16.86
N ARG A 373 11.36 13.12 16.81
CA ARG A 373 11.34 14.02 17.97
C ARG A 373 10.58 13.41 19.15
N ILE A 374 9.41 12.80 18.92
CA ILE A 374 8.63 12.09 19.98
C ILE A 374 9.40 10.92 20.59
N LYS A 375 10.00 10.05 19.77
CA LYS A 375 10.77 8.90 20.26
C LYS A 375 11.94 9.36 21.12
N LEU A 376 12.62 10.40 20.67
CA LEU A 376 13.73 11.01 21.37
C LEU A 376 13.26 11.63 22.70
N MET A 377 12.12 12.32 22.74
CA MET A 377 11.51 12.78 24.00
C MET A 377 11.20 11.64 24.99
N ARG A 378 10.69 10.49 24.50
CA ARG A 378 10.47 9.32 25.37
C ARG A 378 11.78 8.80 25.93
N ALA A 379 12.82 8.71 25.10
CA ALA A 379 14.14 8.29 25.53
C ALA A 379 14.68 9.23 26.62
N PHE A 380 14.61 10.55 26.42
CA PHE A 380 15.01 11.53 27.44
C PHE A 380 14.26 11.37 28.76
N ARG A 381 12.94 11.22 28.71
CA ARG A 381 12.14 11.01 29.92
C ARG A 381 12.51 9.72 30.65
N ASN A 382 12.76 8.64 29.92
CA ASN A 382 13.17 7.37 30.52
C ASN A 382 14.59 7.44 31.12
N ALA A 383 15.50 8.19 30.47
CA ALA A 383 16.80 8.53 31.01
C ALA A 383 16.66 9.29 32.34
N ALA A 384 15.84 10.35 32.35
CA ALA A 384 15.56 11.17 33.53
C ALA A 384 14.99 10.35 34.68
N LYS A 385 14.05 9.44 34.39
CA LYS A 385 13.51 8.50 35.39
C LYS A 385 14.60 7.58 35.95
N SER A 386 15.51 7.11 35.10
CA SER A 386 16.62 6.24 35.52
C SER A 386 17.62 7.00 36.39
N VAL A 387 17.98 8.23 36.01
CA VAL A 387 18.79 9.15 36.81
C VAL A 387 18.13 9.45 38.15
N ASN A 388 16.84 9.80 38.17
CA ASN A 388 16.12 10.10 39.42
C ASN A 388 16.06 8.87 40.34
N LYS A 389 15.87 7.67 39.77
CA LYS A 389 15.98 6.42 40.50
C LYS A 389 17.39 6.23 41.07
N HIS A 390 18.43 6.55 40.29
CA HIS A 390 19.83 6.48 40.73
C HIS A 390 20.10 7.47 41.87
N ARG A 391 19.72 8.74 41.74
CA ARG A 391 19.82 9.76 42.80
C ARG A 391 19.08 9.35 44.08
N SER A 392 17.86 8.82 43.95
CA SER A 392 17.09 8.35 45.11
C SER A 392 17.76 7.19 45.84
N LYS A 393 18.57 6.39 45.12
CA LYS A 393 19.25 5.21 45.67
C LYS A 393 20.65 5.53 46.20
N TYR A 394 21.33 6.55 45.66
CA TYR A 394 22.77 6.76 45.89
C TYR A 394 23.20 8.19 46.21
N GLY A 395 22.26 9.13 46.34
CA GLY A 395 22.52 10.52 46.72
C GLY A 395 22.57 11.52 45.55
N PRO A 396 22.46 12.82 45.85
CA PRO A 396 22.30 13.88 44.85
C PRO A 396 23.54 14.12 43.95
N ASP A 397 24.74 13.75 44.40
CA ASP A 397 26.02 14.07 43.73
C ASP A 397 26.55 12.96 42.81
N SER A 398 25.76 11.91 42.55
CA SER A 398 26.27 10.69 41.88
C SER A 398 26.39 10.77 40.35
N ILE A 399 25.78 11.76 39.68
CA ILE A 399 25.73 11.90 38.20
C ILE A 399 25.75 13.39 37.85
N ASP A 400 26.61 13.82 36.92
CA ASP A 400 26.55 15.17 36.35
C ASP A 400 25.35 15.32 35.39
N LEU A 401 24.47 16.28 35.68
CA LEU A 401 23.26 16.56 34.91
C LEU A 401 23.31 17.84 34.11
N GLY A 402 24.41 18.61 34.15
CA GLY A 402 24.54 19.85 33.38
C GLY A 402 24.14 19.68 31.91
N PRO A 403 24.73 18.71 31.17
CA PRO A 403 24.40 18.47 29.77
C PRO A 403 22.94 18.02 29.54
N PHE A 404 22.32 17.36 30.52
CA PHE A 404 20.94 16.89 30.43
C PHE A 404 19.94 18.04 30.60
N VAL A 405 20.17 18.92 31.58
CA VAL A 405 19.28 20.06 31.87
C VAL A 405 19.27 21.04 30.70
N GLU A 406 20.44 21.38 30.16
CA GLU A 406 20.57 22.27 29.00
C GLU A 406 19.83 21.71 27.78
N LEU A 407 19.96 20.41 27.54
CA LEU A 407 19.31 19.73 26.42
C LEU A 407 17.79 19.65 26.61
N TYR A 408 17.31 19.35 27.82
CA TYR A 408 15.88 19.31 28.13
C TYR A 408 15.23 20.68 27.90
N ASP A 409 15.87 21.75 28.38
CA ASP A 409 15.42 23.12 28.19
C ASP A 409 15.36 23.52 26.72
N HIS A 410 16.39 23.20 25.94
CA HIS A 410 16.44 23.48 24.51
C HIS A 410 15.30 22.78 23.75
N VAL A 411 15.06 21.50 24.04
CA VAL A 411 13.98 20.71 23.44
C VAL A 411 12.61 21.31 23.79
N MET A 412 12.39 21.69 25.05
CA MET A 412 11.10 22.27 25.47
C MET A 412 10.85 23.64 24.84
N ARG A 413 11.86 24.50 24.69
CA ARG A 413 11.73 25.80 24.03
C ARG A 413 11.41 25.66 22.54
N SER A 414 12.10 24.76 21.83
CA SER A 414 11.85 24.52 20.41
C SER A 414 10.45 23.95 20.11
N MET A 415 9.79 23.30 21.08
CA MET A 415 8.41 22.83 20.94
C MET A 415 7.37 23.94 21.05
N ILE A 416 7.71 25.06 21.68
CA ILE A 416 6.82 26.21 21.86
C ILE A 416 6.77 27.05 20.57
N ASP A 417 7.87 27.08 19.82
CA ASP A 417 8.04 27.92 18.62
C ASP A 417 7.63 27.24 17.31
N ASP A 418 7.70 25.90 17.21
CA ASP A 418 7.29 25.16 16.02
C ASP A 418 5.79 24.80 16.03
N ASP A 419 5.16 24.86 14.85
CA ASP A 419 3.81 24.40 14.48
C ASP A 419 3.64 22.86 14.59
N LEU A 420 4.23 22.26 15.63
CA LEU A 420 4.35 20.83 15.90
C LEU A 420 2.99 20.17 16.22
N GLU A 421 1.95 20.97 16.50
CA GLU A 421 0.56 20.52 16.55
C GLU A 421 0.07 19.94 15.21
N ARG A 422 0.70 20.27 14.07
CA ARG A 422 0.33 19.76 12.73
C ARG A 422 0.61 18.26 12.56
N GLU A 423 1.60 17.70 13.27
CA GLU A 423 2.01 16.28 13.15
C GLU A 423 1.81 15.45 14.44
N ILE A 424 1.78 16.07 15.61
CA ILE A 424 1.73 15.30 16.86
C ILE A 424 0.29 14.96 17.23
N ASN A 425 -0.04 13.66 17.23
CA ASN A 425 -1.23 13.15 17.89
C ASN A 425 -1.21 13.58 19.37
N SER A 426 -2.15 14.44 19.78
CA SER A 426 -2.28 14.95 21.16
C SER A 426 -2.25 13.86 22.23
N LYS A 427 -2.63 12.62 21.90
CA LYS A 427 -2.52 11.43 22.75
C LYS A 427 -1.11 11.06 23.20
N GLU A 428 -0.07 11.34 22.42
CA GLU A 428 1.31 10.99 22.80
C GLU A 428 1.96 12.09 23.66
N LEU A 429 1.65 13.36 23.38
CA LEU A 429 1.99 14.48 24.28
C LEU A 429 1.34 14.31 25.67
N ARG A 430 0.07 13.87 25.71
CA ARG A 430 -0.64 13.50 26.96
C ARG A 430 0.10 12.48 27.82
N LYS A 431 0.82 11.55 27.19
CA LYS A 431 1.58 10.53 27.92
C LYS A 431 2.89 11.08 28.44
N LEU A 432 3.48 12.05 27.74
CA LEU A 432 4.83 12.58 28.00
C LEU A 432 4.84 13.66 29.09
N LEU A 433 3.85 14.54 29.10
CA LEU A 433 3.70 15.61 30.08
C LEU A 433 2.92 15.12 31.31
N PRO A 434 3.21 15.66 32.51
CA PRO A 434 2.34 15.45 33.68
C PRO A 434 0.90 15.87 33.37
N PRO A 435 -0.12 15.17 33.93
CA PRO A 435 -1.53 15.49 33.66
C PRO A 435 -1.88 16.94 33.96
N GLU A 436 -1.34 17.51 35.04
CA GLU A 436 -1.56 18.92 35.40
C GLU A 436 -0.98 19.87 34.32
N THR A 437 0.25 19.62 33.87
CA THR A 437 0.91 20.44 32.84
C THR A 437 0.23 20.32 31.48
N PHE A 438 -0.30 19.12 31.16
CA PHE A 438 -1.02 18.88 29.93
C PHE A 438 -2.44 19.46 29.95
N MET A 439 -3.14 19.36 31.08
CA MET A 439 -4.46 19.97 31.26
C MET A 439 -4.37 21.48 31.26
N ASP A 440 -3.37 22.07 31.91
CA ASP A 440 -3.08 23.51 31.83
C ASP A 440 -2.74 23.93 30.40
N TYR A 441 -2.00 23.11 29.66
CA TYR A 441 -1.75 23.32 28.24
C TYR A 441 -3.02 23.24 27.38
N GLU A 442 -3.88 22.23 27.58
CA GLU A 442 -5.14 22.09 26.85
C GLU A 442 -6.14 23.20 27.19
N LEU A 443 -6.23 23.59 28.46
CA LEU A 443 -7.08 24.68 28.95
C LEU A 443 -6.61 26.02 28.41
N LYS A 444 -5.32 26.36 28.52
CA LYS A 444 -4.73 27.57 27.93
C LYS A 444 -4.82 27.60 26.40
N SER A 445 -4.86 26.43 25.74
CA SER A 445 -5.11 26.35 24.29
C SER A 445 -6.59 26.53 23.90
N ALA A 446 -7.53 26.20 24.80
CA ALA A 446 -8.98 26.26 24.59
C ALA A 446 -9.60 27.59 25.03
N GLU A 447 -8.90 28.36 25.87
CA GLU A 447 -9.20 29.76 26.20
C GLU A 447 -8.79 30.72 25.08
N ARG A 448 -8.16 30.22 24.01
CA ARG A 448 -7.96 31.00 22.80
C ARG A 448 -9.32 31.42 22.25
N PRO A 449 -9.47 32.67 21.75
CA PRO A 449 -10.72 33.13 21.13
C PRO A 449 -11.21 32.11 20.09
N LEU A 450 -12.53 31.90 20.00
CA LEU A 450 -13.16 30.87 19.13
C LEU A 450 -12.64 30.89 17.68
N GLU A 451 -12.21 32.06 17.20
CA GLU A 451 -11.57 32.31 15.91
C GLU A 451 -10.25 31.55 15.69
N ARG A 452 -9.61 31.09 16.78
CA ARG A 452 -8.34 30.35 16.77
C ARG A 452 -8.49 28.86 17.08
N ILE A 453 -9.72 28.35 17.28
CA ILE A 453 -9.93 26.92 17.51
C ILE A 453 -9.65 26.18 16.19
N PRO A 454 -8.66 25.27 16.15
CA PRO A 454 -8.36 24.50 14.95
C PRO A 454 -9.59 23.67 14.54
N VAL A 455 -10.00 23.78 13.27
CA VAL A 455 -11.15 23.06 12.68
C VAL A 455 -11.11 21.55 12.96
N CYS A 456 -9.90 20.97 13.13
CA CYS A 456 -9.71 19.57 13.49
C CYS A 456 -10.26 19.17 14.89
N ARG A 457 -10.54 20.13 15.77
CA ARG A 457 -11.05 19.90 17.14
C ARG A 457 -12.59 19.95 17.25
N LEU A 458 -13.31 20.38 16.20
CA LEU A 458 -14.79 20.52 16.23
C LEU A 458 -15.51 19.20 16.55
N GLY A 459 -15.05 18.07 15.99
CA GLY A 459 -15.63 16.75 16.28
C GLY A 459 -15.38 16.26 17.71
N LEU A 460 -14.28 16.67 18.35
CA LEU A 460 -13.97 16.34 19.75
C LEU A 460 -14.80 17.19 20.71
N LEU A 461 -14.95 18.48 20.40
CA LEU A 461 -15.82 19.38 21.18
C LEU A 461 -17.27 18.89 21.16
N LEU A 462 -17.75 18.39 20.01
CA LEU A 462 -19.10 17.80 19.90
C LEU A 462 -19.28 16.56 20.77
N LYS A 463 -18.20 15.81 21.05
CA LYS A 463 -18.25 14.65 21.95
C LYS A 463 -18.21 15.04 23.43
N HIS A 464 -17.40 16.04 23.81
CA HIS A 464 -17.06 16.30 25.22
C HIS A 464 -17.67 17.58 25.82
N LYS A 465 -18.04 18.57 25.00
CA LYS A 465 -18.56 19.89 25.45
C LYS A 465 -19.86 20.25 24.74
N ARG A 466 -20.81 19.31 24.66
CA ARG A 466 -22.11 19.49 23.98
C ARG A 466 -22.87 20.74 24.43
N PRO A 467 -23.02 21.05 25.74
CA PRO A 467 -23.76 22.23 26.17
C PRO A 467 -23.11 23.54 25.71
N SER A 468 -21.79 23.58 25.57
CA SER A 468 -21.04 24.76 25.12
C SER A 468 -21.23 25.02 23.62
N ILE A 469 -21.23 23.96 22.78
CA ILE A 469 -21.57 24.09 21.36
C ILE A 469 -23.02 24.49 21.21
N TRP A 470 -23.92 23.94 22.02
CA TRP A 470 -25.33 24.30 22.01
C TRP A 470 -25.55 25.78 22.34
N LEU A 471 -24.91 26.30 23.40
CA LEU A 471 -25.03 27.71 23.77
C LEU A 471 -24.44 28.66 22.70
N ASN A 472 -23.38 28.23 22.01
CA ASN A 472 -22.62 29.06 21.07
C ASN A 472 -22.79 28.62 19.61
N TRP A 473 -23.89 27.95 19.27
CA TRP A 473 -24.05 27.28 17.98
C TRP A 473 -23.92 28.23 16.78
N THR A 474 -24.35 29.48 16.92
CA THR A 474 -24.23 30.54 15.89
C THR A 474 -22.78 30.82 15.51
N LYS A 475 -21.87 30.88 16.50
CA LYS A 475 -20.44 31.07 16.24
C LYS A 475 -19.84 29.87 15.50
N TYR A 476 -20.23 28.66 15.88
CA TYR A 476 -19.78 27.44 15.18
C TYR A 476 -20.34 27.36 13.76
N PHE A 477 -21.58 27.79 13.56
CA PHE A 477 -22.20 27.93 12.25
C PHE A 477 -21.41 28.91 11.37
N GLU A 478 -21.09 30.10 11.87
CA GLU A 478 -20.29 31.11 11.17
C GLU A 478 -18.91 30.58 10.76
N VAL A 479 -18.22 29.85 11.65
CA VAL A 479 -16.94 29.19 11.33
C VAL A 479 -17.12 28.18 10.20
N CYS A 480 -18.15 27.33 10.26
CA CYS A 480 -18.41 26.34 9.21
C CYS A 480 -18.67 27.03 7.86
N ARG A 481 -19.50 28.07 7.88
CA ARG A 481 -19.87 28.87 6.71
C ARG A 481 -18.64 29.54 6.07
N ASN A 482 -17.83 30.24 6.87
CA ASN A 482 -16.63 30.94 6.40
C ASN A 482 -15.58 30.00 5.80
N VAL A 483 -15.40 28.82 6.42
CA VAL A 483 -14.47 27.80 5.89
C VAL A 483 -14.97 27.21 4.58
N LEU A 484 -16.27 26.98 4.45
CA LEU A 484 -16.85 26.39 3.23
C LEU A 484 -16.90 27.38 2.06
N SER A 485 -17.14 28.67 2.33
CA SER A 485 -17.18 29.73 1.32
C SER A 485 -15.81 30.15 0.78
N SER A 486 -14.73 29.86 1.52
CA SER A 486 -13.35 30.17 1.11
C SER A 486 -12.94 29.41 -0.16
N ARG A 487 -12.14 30.01 -1.07
CA ARG A 487 -11.65 29.33 -2.28
C ARG A 487 -10.71 28.16 -1.94
N SER A 488 -10.69 27.15 -2.80
CA SER A 488 -10.02 25.87 -2.52
C SER A 488 -8.52 25.92 -2.84
N ASP A 489 -7.70 26.38 -1.90
CA ASP A 489 -6.26 26.12 -1.88
C ASP A 489 -5.95 24.82 -1.11
N CYS A 490 -4.75 24.25 -1.28
CA CYS A 490 -4.37 22.98 -0.63
C CYS A 490 -4.49 23.03 0.91
N GLU A 491 -4.22 24.18 1.51
CA GLU A 491 -4.39 24.41 2.96
C GLU A 491 -5.86 24.57 3.39
N ILE A 492 -6.77 24.87 2.47
CA ILE A 492 -8.20 25.05 2.77
C ILE A 492 -8.96 23.75 2.56
N ALA A 493 -8.51 22.89 1.65
CA ALA A 493 -9.15 21.59 1.35
C ALA A 493 -9.31 20.70 2.59
N TRP A 494 -8.28 20.62 3.45
CA TRP A 494 -8.37 19.82 4.68
C TRP A 494 -9.32 20.43 5.71
N LYS A 495 -9.36 21.76 5.84
CA LYS A 495 -10.32 22.48 6.72
C LYS A 495 -11.75 22.20 6.27
N LYS A 496 -12.04 22.32 4.98
CA LYS A 496 -13.36 21.98 4.40
C LYS A 496 -13.76 20.54 4.67
N SER A 497 -12.84 19.58 4.50
CA SER A 497 -13.10 18.17 4.80
C SER A 497 -13.47 17.93 6.28
N ARG A 498 -12.81 18.63 7.21
CA ARG A 498 -13.12 18.53 8.65
C ARG A 498 -14.45 19.21 9.01
N VAL A 499 -14.76 20.36 8.42
CA VAL A 499 -16.09 20.99 8.57
C VAL A 499 -17.18 20.07 8.03
N ALA A 500 -16.98 19.45 6.86
CA ALA A 500 -17.91 18.49 6.30
C ALA A 500 -18.16 17.29 7.23
N GLN A 501 -17.10 16.75 7.85
CA GLN A 501 -17.23 15.69 8.85
C GLN A 501 -18.00 16.15 10.10
N PHE A 502 -17.73 17.38 10.57
CA PHE A 502 -18.48 17.97 11.67
C PHE A 502 -19.96 18.13 11.32
N LEU A 503 -20.29 18.70 10.16
CA LEU A 503 -21.67 18.88 9.70
C LEU A 503 -22.41 17.54 9.54
N LYS A 504 -21.75 16.52 8.99
CA LYS A 504 -22.29 15.15 8.95
C LYS A 504 -22.50 14.55 10.34
N SER A 505 -21.69 14.95 11.32
CA SER A 505 -21.84 14.49 12.70
C SER A 505 -22.99 15.18 13.41
N ILE A 506 -23.23 16.48 13.17
CA ILE A 506 -24.33 17.21 13.83
C ILE A 506 -25.72 16.73 13.38
N LYS A 507 -25.84 16.09 12.21
CA LYS A 507 -27.08 15.45 11.73
C LYS A 507 -27.70 14.48 12.74
N TRP A 508 -26.88 13.87 13.60
CA TRP A 508 -27.31 12.89 14.60
C TRP A 508 -27.76 13.52 15.93
N TYR A 509 -27.86 14.85 16.00
CA TYR A 509 -28.28 15.58 17.20
C TYR A 509 -29.65 16.19 16.95
N TYR A 510 -30.54 16.14 17.94
CA TYR A 510 -31.97 16.42 17.76
C TYR A 510 -32.25 17.84 17.22
N ASP A 511 -31.75 18.89 17.89
CA ASP A 511 -32.16 20.27 17.57
C ASP A 511 -31.11 21.08 16.78
N LEU A 512 -29.83 20.70 16.83
CA LEU A 512 -28.74 21.47 16.22
C LEU A 512 -28.81 21.54 14.68
N PRO A 513 -29.07 20.45 13.93
CA PRO A 513 -29.19 20.52 12.47
C PRO A 513 -30.42 21.31 12.06
N ILE A 514 -31.52 21.27 12.82
CA ILE A 514 -32.75 22.06 12.55
C ILE A 514 -32.40 23.55 12.57
N ARG A 515 -31.74 24.03 13.64
CA ARG A 515 -31.30 25.44 13.74
C ARG A 515 -30.36 25.86 12.61
N TYR A 516 -29.46 24.97 12.19
CA TYR A 516 -28.56 25.24 11.08
C TYR A 516 -29.34 25.33 9.75
N VAL A 517 -30.32 24.45 9.53
CA VAL A 517 -31.16 24.45 8.32
C VAL A 517 -32.05 25.68 8.28
N GLU A 518 -32.71 26.04 9.38
CA GLU A 518 -33.51 27.27 9.49
C GLU A 518 -32.64 28.50 9.18
N LYS A 519 -31.47 28.61 9.82
CA LYS A 519 -30.55 29.72 9.58
C LYS A 519 -30.02 29.76 8.15
N CYS A 520 -29.69 28.60 7.57
CA CYS A 520 -29.27 28.49 6.17
C CYS A 520 -30.40 28.85 5.19
N SER A 521 -31.64 28.52 5.53
CA SER A 521 -32.82 28.87 4.75
C SER A 521 -32.98 30.39 4.75
N ASP A 522 -33.08 31.01 5.93
CA ASP A 522 -33.21 32.47 6.07
C ASP A 522 -32.07 33.25 5.41
N GLU A 523 -30.85 32.67 5.42
CA GLU A 523 -29.63 33.29 4.92
C GLU A 523 -29.08 32.59 3.66
N LEU A 524 -29.95 32.08 2.78
CA LEU A 524 -29.53 31.31 1.61
C LEU A 524 -28.58 32.09 0.68
N LEU A 525 -28.76 33.42 0.59
CA LEU A 525 -27.92 34.31 -0.21
C LEU A 525 -26.58 34.67 0.47
N VAL A 526 -26.33 34.23 1.70
CA VAL A 526 -25.05 34.49 2.37
C VAL A 526 -24.03 33.41 1.96
N PRO A 527 -22.80 33.77 1.52
CA PRO A 527 -21.80 32.81 1.08
C PRO A 527 -21.52 31.72 2.12
N GLY A 528 -21.49 30.45 1.71
CA GLY A 528 -21.26 29.30 2.58
C GLY A 528 -22.53 28.67 3.16
N SER A 529 -23.67 29.40 3.17
CA SER A 529 -24.94 28.87 3.71
C SER A 529 -25.45 27.69 2.90
N VAL A 530 -25.35 27.75 1.57
CA VAL A 530 -25.77 26.68 0.66
C VAL A 530 -24.92 25.42 0.85
N GLU A 531 -23.61 25.58 1.05
CA GLU A 531 -22.68 24.48 1.27
C GLU A 531 -22.94 23.81 2.61
N VAL A 532 -23.21 24.58 3.68
CA VAL A 532 -23.63 24.03 4.97
C VAL A 532 -24.93 23.24 4.81
N LEU A 533 -25.94 23.84 4.15
CA LEU A 533 -27.23 23.21 3.89
C LEU A 533 -27.07 21.87 3.17
N SER A 534 -26.19 21.81 2.17
CA SER A 534 -25.93 20.60 1.38
C SER A 534 -25.46 19.39 2.20
N TYR A 535 -24.86 19.62 3.37
CA TYR A 535 -24.44 18.53 4.26
C TYR A 535 -25.54 18.10 5.23
N LEU A 536 -26.60 18.89 5.40
CA LEU A 536 -27.63 18.72 6.44
C LEU A 536 -28.93 18.13 5.92
N VAL A 537 -29.30 18.41 4.66
CA VAL A 537 -30.57 17.95 4.08
C VAL A 537 -30.39 16.91 2.98
N ASP A 538 -31.48 16.25 2.58
CA ASP A 538 -31.54 15.38 1.41
C ASP A 538 -31.82 16.19 0.12
N GLY A 539 -31.78 15.52 -1.03
CA GLY A 539 -31.97 16.14 -2.34
C GLY A 539 -33.33 16.83 -2.51
N PRO A 540 -34.47 16.17 -2.23
CA PRO A 540 -35.79 16.77 -2.32
C PRO A 540 -35.96 18.00 -1.42
N THR A 541 -35.52 17.93 -0.16
CA THR A 541 -35.61 19.07 0.78
C THR A 541 -34.70 20.21 0.33
N PHE A 542 -33.48 19.90 -0.14
CA PHE A 542 -32.59 20.91 -0.71
C PHE A 542 -33.22 21.62 -1.91
N GLN A 543 -33.82 20.85 -2.82
CA GLN A 543 -34.55 21.37 -3.96
C GLN A 543 -35.69 22.28 -3.51
N GLU A 544 -36.51 21.85 -2.55
CA GLU A 544 -37.62 22.65 -2.03
C GLU A 544 -37.14 23.99 -1.43
N ILE A 545 -36.11 23.99 -0.58
CA ILE A 545 -35.58 25.21 0.04
C ILE A 545 -35.03 26.17 -1.03
N VAL A 546 -34.25 25.64 -1.98
CA VAL A 546 -33.69 26.43 -3.08
C VAL A 546 -34.83 26.97 -3.95
N THR A 547 -35.78 26.13 -4.35
CA THR A 547 -36.95 26.54 -5.12
C THR A 547 -37.74 27.62 -4.38
N ARG A 548 -38.02 27.45 -3.11
CA ARG A 548 -38.76 28.45 -2.32
C ARG A 548 -38.10 29.83 -2.38
N HIS A 549 -36.80 29.88 -2.12
CA HIS A 549 -36.05 31.15 -2.10
C HIS A 549 -35.88 31.78 -3.48
N LEU A 550 -35.80 30.95 -4.52
CA LEU A 550 -35.61 31.40 -5.89
C LEU A 550 -36.93 31.75 -6.59
N PHE A 551 -38.05 31.15 -6.21
CA PHE A 551 -39.34 31.25 -6.92
C PHE A 551 -40.38 32.13 -6.21
N GLU A 552 -40.44 32.15 -4.88
CA GLU A 552 -41.46 32.94 -4.14
C GLU A 552 -41.14 34.44 -4.12
N ASN A 553 -39.89 34.83 -4.38
CA ASN A 553 -39.45 36.24 -4.43
C ASN A 553 -39.47 36.82 -5.87
N GLU A 554 -40.63 36.76 -6.54
CA GLU A 554 -41.10 37.51 -7.74
C GLU A 554 -40.08 38.09 -8.75
N LYS A 555 -38.97 37.43 -9.06
CA LYS A 555 -38.14 37.78 -10.23
C LYS A 555 -37.95 36.56 -11.11
N PRO A 556 -38.31 36.63 -12.41
CA PRO A 556 -38.12 35.50 -13.31
C PRO A 556 -36.64 35.09 -13.31
N PHE A 557 -36.45 33.78 -13.19
CA PHE A 557 -35.20 33.06 -12.97
C PHE A 557 -33.94 33.55 -13.73
N GLY A 558 -34.11 34.19 -14.89
CA GLY A 558 -33.00 34.71 -15.70
C GLY A 558 -32.14 35.78 -15.03
N ARG A 559 -32.63 36.48 -13.99
CA ARG A 559 -31.85 37.54 -13.32
C ARG A 559 -30.96 37.04 -12.18
N LEU A 560 -31.18 35.86 -11.60
CA LEU A 560 -30.46 35.47 -10.39
C LEU A 560 -28.99 35.11 -10.65
N SER A 561 -28.71 34.43 -11.76
CA SER A 561 -27.33 34.12 -12.17
C SER A 561 -26.53 35.39 -12.49
N GLN A 562 -27.21 36.47 -12.90
CA GLN A 562 -26.63 37.79 -13.14
C GLN A 562 -26.41 38.58 -11.84
N VAL A 563 -27.37 38.56 -10.92
CA VAL A 563 -27.32 39.34 -9.67
C VAL A 563 -26.43 38.66 -8.61
N HIS A 564 -26.44 37.34 -8.54
CA HIS A 564 -25.80 36.55 -7.49
C HIS A 564 -25.02 35.33 -8.04
N PRO A 565 -24.01 35.54 -8.91
CA PRO A 565 -23.29 34.45 -9.57
C PRO A 565 -22.58 33.52 -8.57
N GLN A 566 -22.12 34.03 -7.42
CA GLN A 566 -21.42 33.21 -6.42
C GLN A 566 -22.36 32.20 -5.75
N ILE A 567 -23.58 32.62 -5.41
CA ILE A 567 -24.58 31.74 -4.78
C ILE A 567 -25.06 30.69 -5.78
N PHE A 568 -25.27 31.07 -7.04
CA PHE A 568 -25.60 30.12 -8.09
C PHE A 568 -24.56 29.00 -8.20
N MET A 569 -23.27 29.38 -8.23
CA MET A 569 -22.17 28.41 -8.27
C MET A 569 -22.10 27.56 -7.02
N ALA A 570 -22.34 28.14 -5.84
CA ALA A 570 -22.42 27.40 -4.58
C ALA A 570 -23.53 26.35 -4.60
N ILE A 571 -24.72 26.66 -5.15
CA ILE A 571 -25.83 25.70 -5.34
C ILE A 571 -25.40 24.58 -6.29
N ALA A 572 -24.89 24.93 -7.47
CA ALA A 572 -24.41 23.95 -8.46
C ALA A 572 -23.37 22.98 -7.88
N GLU A 573 -22.40 23.48 -7.11
CA GLU A 573 -21.35 22.69 -6.48
C GLU A 573 -21.84 21.89 -5.26
N SER A 574 -22.98 22.26 -4.70
CA SER A 574 -23.59 21.64 -3.53
C SER A 574 -24.57 20.52 -3.89
N MET A 575 -25.22 20.57 -5.06
CA MET A 575 -26.12 19.50 -5.53
C MET A 575 -25.49 18.10 -5.51
N PRO A 576 -24.20 17.89 -5.83
CA PRO A 576 -23.61 16.56 -5.73
C PRO A 576 -23.29 16.12 -4.29
N ARG A 577 -23.36 17.01 -3.31
CA ARG A 577 -22.98 16.77 -1.91
C ARG A 577 -24.14 16.34 -1.01
N VAL A 578 -25.38 16.68 -1.40
CA VAL A 578 -26.60 16.27 -0.67
C VAL A 578 -26.72 14.76 -0.57
N GLU A 579 -27.30 14.25 0.50
CA GLU A 579 -27.27 12.82 0.83
C GLU A 579 -28.01 11.93 -0.18
N SER A 580 -29.14 12.40 -0.69
CA SER A 580 -29.80 11.86 -1.87
C SER A 580 -29.65 12.88 -3.01
N PRO A 581 -29.39 12.45 -4.26
CA PRO A 581 -29.21 13.40 -5.36
C PRO A 581 -30.49 14.20 -5.58
N VAL A 582 -30.35 15.46 -5.96
CA VAL A 582 -31.48 16.26 -6.46
C VAL A 582 -32.08 15.61 -7.71
N THR A 583 -33.33 15.92 -8.05
CA THR A 583 -33.96 15.35 -9.25
C THR A 583 -33.24 15.84 -10.51
N LEU A 584 -33.13 15.00 -11.54
CA LEU A 584 -32.52 15.39 -12.82
C LEU A 584 -33.32 16.53 -13.48
N SER A 585 -34.64 16.52 -13.36
CA SER A 585 -35.48 17.63 -13.83
C SER A 585 -35.11 18.96 -13.18
N PHE A 586 -34.92 18.99 -11.86
CA PHE A 586 -34.51 20.19 -11.16
C PHE A 586 -33.10 20.63 -11.57
N ALA A 587 -32.15 19.70 -11.70
CA ALA A 587 -30.81 20.03 -12.17
C ALA A 587 -30.85 20.66 -13.59
N ILE A 588 -31.60 20.08 -14.52
CA ILE A 588 -31.77 20.62 -15.88
C ILE A 588 -32.38 22.02 -15.83
N GLU A 589 -33.49 22.20 -15.09
CA GLU A 589 -34.16 23.49 -14.95
C GLU A 589 -33.21 24.53 -14.33
N PHE A 590 -32.55 24.19 -13.23
CA PHE A 590 -31.61 25.07 -12.55
C PHE A 590 -30.44 25.49 -13.46
N PHE A 591 -29.79 24.54 -14.14
CA PHE A 591 -28.66 24.83 -15.03
C PHE A 591 -29.08 25.61 -16.28
N SER A 592 -30.34 25.51 -16.70
CA SER A 592 -30.90 26.29 -17.82
C SER A 592 -30.87 27.79 -17.56
N LEU A 593 -30.73 28.20 -16.31
CA LEU A 593 -30.73 29.59 -15.86
C LEU A 593 -29.32 30.20 -15.79
N CYS A 594 -28.30 29.40 -16.05
CA CYS A 594 -26.93 29.78 -15.82
C CYS A 594 -26.23 30.20 -17.10
N GLU A 595 -25.74 31.43 -17.11
CA GLU A 595 -24.91 31.92 -18.22
C GLU A 595 -23.47 31.38 -18.16
N LYS A 596 -22.96 31.07 -16.96
CA LYS A 596 -21.57 30.62 -16.74
C LYS A 596 -21.42 29.09 -16.81
N ARG A 597 -20.74 28.63 -17.85
CA ARG A 597 -20.75 27.21 -18.29
C ARG A 597 -19.66 26.33 -17.68
N SER A 598 -18.62 26.90 -17.06
CA SER A 598 -17.38 26.17 -16.77
C SER A 598 -17.51 25.01 -15.77
N ASN A 599 -18.46 25.07 -14.82
CA ASN A 599 -18.56 24.06 -13.76
C ASN A 599 -19.74 23.09 -13.94
N MET A 600 -20.66 23.35 -14.88
CA MET A 600 -21.82 22.48 -15.13
C MET A 600 -21.43 21.02 -15.45
N PRO A 601 -20.42 20.75 -16.31
CA PRO A 601 -20.08 19.37 -16.65
C PRO A 601 -19.60 18.57 -15.44
N ASN A 602 -18.86 19.20 -14.52
CA ASN A 602 -18.37 18.51 -13.32
C ASN A 602 -19.50 18.25 -12.31
N ALA A 603 -20.45 19.18 -12.18
CA ALA A 603 -21.64 18.99 -11.36
C ALA A 603 -22.52 17.86 -11.93
N PHE A 604 -22.81 17.87 -13.23
CA PHE A 604 -23.53 16.79 -13.91
C PHE A 604 -22.81 15.45 -13.80
N ALA A 605 -21.49 15.40 -13.97
CA ALA A 605 -20.71 14.17 -13.86
C ALA A 605 -20.87 13.55 -12.46
N SER A 606 -20.79 14.40 -11.43
CA SER A 606 -20.94 13.97 -10.04
C SER A 606 -22.37 13.51 -9.72
N LEU A 607 -23.39 14.12 -10.34
CA LEU A 607 -24.79 13.71 -10.19
C LEU A 607 -25.13 12.44 -10.98
N LEU A 608 -24.60 12.27 -12.19
CA LEU A 608 -24.78 11.09 -13.04
C LEU A 608 -24.25 9.81 -12.41
N TYR A 609 -23.18 9.89 -11.60
CA TYR A 609 -22.72 8.75 -10.79
C TYR A 609 -23.73 8.28 -9.74
N ARG A 610 -24.70 9.13 -9.40
CA ARG A 610 -25.64 8.92 -8.29
C ARG A 610 -27.07 8.67 -8.76
N TRP A 611 -27.42 9.04 -9.99
CA TRP A 611 -28.75 8.79 -10.54
C TRP A 611 -28.89 7.36 -11.07
N PRO A 612 -30.03 6.69 -10.79
CA PRO A 612 -30.40 5.45 -11.47
C PRO A 612 -30.51 5.69 -12.99
N MET A 613 -30.01 4.75 -13.78
CA MET A 613 -30.02 4.86 -15.24
C MET A 613 -31.41 5.02 -15.85
N ASP A 614 -32.44 4.45 -15.22
CA ASP A 614 -33.82 4.56 -15.70
C ASP A 614 -34.34 5.99 -15.54
N GLN A 615 -34.05 6.65 -14.41
CA GLN A 615 -34.36 8.07 -14.22
C GLN A 615 -33.64 8.97 -15.23
N VAL A 616 -32.40 8.62 -15.60
CA VAL A 616 -31.67 9.36 -16.63
C VAL A 616 -32.37 9.22 -17.99
N LYS A 617 -32.78 8.01 -18.37
CA LYS A 617 -33.50 7.73 -19.62
C LYS A 617 -34.84 8.46 -19.70
N ASP A 618 -35.63 8.39 -18.64
CA ASP A 618 -36.98 8.99 -18.59
C ASP A 618 -36.95 10.51 -18.72
N ASN A 619 -35.81 11.15 -18.40
CA ASN A 619 -35.64 12.59 -18.48
C ASN A 619 -34.86 13.06 -19.73
N LEU A 620 -34.44 12.16 -20.63
CA LEU A 620 -33.76 12.55 -21.87
C LEU A 620 -34.58 13.48 -22.78
N PRO A 621 -35.90 13.29 -22.95
CA PRO A 621 -36.70 14.22 -23.74
C PRO A 621 -36.65 15.65 -23.19
N ARG A 622 -36.74 15.81 -21.86
CA ARG A 622 -36.62 17.11 -21.20
C ARG A 622 -35.25 17.74 -21.38
N LEU A 623 -34.20 16.92 -21.43
CA LEU A 623 -32.87 17.40 -21.75
C LEU A 623 -32.80 17.87 -23.21
N ALA A 624 -33.43 17.18 -24.16
CA ALA A 624 -33.46 17.58 -25.56
C ALA A 624 -34.08 18.97 -25.76
N ASP A 625 -35.10 19.31 -24.96
CA ASP A 625 -35.76 20.62 -24.93
C ASP A 625 -34.97 21.71 -24.18
N SER A 626 -33.91 21.34 -23.45
CA SER A 626 -33.15 22.29 -22.62
C SER A 626 -32.21 23.18 -23.46
N PRO A 627 -31.79 24.35 -22.93
CA PRO A 627 -30.88 25.24 -23.63
C PRO A 627 -29.58 24.53 -24.05
N LYS A 628 -29.06 24.91 -25.22
CA LYS A 628 -27.82 24.38 -25.81
C LYS A 628 -26.65 24.19 -24.82
N PRO A 629 -26.36 25.14 -23.90
CA PRO A 629 -25.28 24.96 -22.92
C PRO A 629 -25.50 23.80 -21.95
N VAL A 630 -26.73 23.57 -21.51
CA VAL A 630 -27.09 22.49 -20.57
C VAL A 630 -26.94 21.14 -21.24
N ARG A 631 -27.45 21.01 -22.47
CA ARG A 631 -27.30 19.82 -23.30
C ARG A 631 -25.83 19.45 -23.49
N MET A 632 -25.01 20.43 -23.88
CA MET A 632 -23.56 20.26 -24.01
C MET A 632 -22.90 19.80 -22.72
N ALA A 633 -23.17 20.47 -21.59
CA ALA A 633 -22.57 20.12 -20.31
C ALA A 633 -22.97 18.72 -19.83
N PHE A 634 -24.23 18.32 -20.06
CA PHE A 634 -24.71 16.98 -19.74
C PHE A 634 -24.02 15.92 -20.61
N VAL A 635 -23.89 16.17 -21.91
CA VAL A 635 -23.23 15.26 -22.85
C VAL A 635 -21.74 15.09 -22.52
N GLU A 636 -21.05 16.18 -22.20
CA GLU A 636 -19.66 16.15 -21.71
C GLU A 636 -19.51 15.34 -20.42
N ALA A 637 -20.45 15.50 -19.50
CA ALA A 637 -20.47 14.74 -18.26
C ALA A 637 -20.71 13.25 -18.51
N ALA A 638 -21.67 12.91 -19.37
CA ALA A 638 -22.02 11.54 -19.74
C ALA A 638 -20.84 10.79 -20.35
N LEU A 639 -20.09 11.41 -21.27
CA LEU A 639 -18.86 10.83 -21.84
C LEU A 639 -17.85 10.40 -20.78
N LYS A 640 -17.74 11.17 -19.69
CA LYS A 640 -16.74 10.91 -18.63
C LYS A 640 -17.14 9.77 -17.70
N VAL A 641 -18.44 9.54 -17.49
CA VAL A 641 -18.91 8.74 -16.34
C VAL A 641 -19.85 7.59 -16.70
N MET A 642 -20.50 7.64 -17.87
CA MET A 642 -21.49 6.63 -18.25
C MET A 642 -20.87 5.47 -19.05
N PRO A 643 -21.45 4.27 -18.97
CA PRO A 643 -21.04 3.15 -19.83
C PRO A 643 -21.23 3.48 -21.31
N GLU A 644 -20.29 3.04 -22.14
CA GLU A 644 -20.24 3.28 -23.59
C GLU A 644 -21.60 3.11 -24.29
N ARG A 645 -22.28 1.98 -24.07
CA ARG A 645 -23.59 1.70 -24.68
C ARG A 645 -24.64 2.77 -24.36
N CYS A 646 -24.60 3.32 -23.15
CA CYS A 646 -25.54 4.35 -22.71
C CYS A 646 -25.16 5.70 -23.31
N VAL A 647 -23.87 5.99 -23.43
CA VAL A 647 -23.37 7.18 -24.09
C VAL A 647 -23.75 7.16 -25.57
N ILE A 648 -23.57 6.05 -26.28
CA ILE A 648 -23.94 5.95 -27.70
C ILE A 648 -25.44 6.21 -27.89
N ALA A 649 -26.30 5.53 -27.14
CA ALA A 649 -27.74 5.72 -27.23
C ALA A 649 -28.16 7.17 -26.89
N LEU A 650 -27.52 7.77 -25.87
CA LEU A 650 -27.73 9.17 -25.50
C LEU A 650 -27.32 10.11 -26.64
N PHE A 651 -26.15 9.89 -27.24
CA PHE A 651 -25.66 10.71 -28.35
C PHE A 651 -26.52 10.56 -29.59
N GLU A 652 -26.95 9.35 -29.93
CA GLU A 652 -27.83 9.12 -31.08
C GLU A 652 -29.13 9.89 -30.91
N SER A 653 -29.78 9.82 -29.74
CA SER A 653 -30.97 10.64 -29.47
C SER A 653 -30.64 12.13 -29.51
N ALA A 654 -29.65 12.60 -28.73
CA ALA A 654 -29.30 14.03 -28.66
C ALA A 654 -28.86 14.62 -30.02
N TRP A 655 -28.27 13.80 -30.90
CA TRP A 655 -27.85 14.16 -32.24
C TRP A 655 -29.01 14.23 -33.23
N MET A 656 -29.88 13.21 -33.23
CA MET A 656 -31.00 13.11 -34.16
C MET A 656 -32.08 14.16 -33.83
N ASP A 657 -32.24 14.51 -32.55
CA ASP A 657 -33.26 15.44 -32.07
C ASP A 657 -32.85 16.92 -32.25
N THR A 658 -31.57 17.23 -32.52
CA THR A 658 -31.12 18.62 -32.72
C THR A 658 -31.03 18.98 -34.21
N ASN A 659 -31.66 20.09 -34.61
CA ASN A 659 -31.51 20.68 -35.96
C ASN A 659 -30.44 21.80 -36.03
N ASP A 660 -29.75 22.09 -34.91
CA ASP A 660 -28.70 23.10 -34.83
C ASP A 660 -27.34 22.53 -35.28
N ASP A 661 -26.88 22.93 -36.46
CA ASP A 661 -25.62 22.44 -37.05
C ASP A 661 -24.37 22.83 -36.25
N ASP A 662 -24.35 23.97 -35.56
CA ASP A 662 -23.24 24.35 -34.67
C ASP A 662 -23.21 23.46 -33.41
N LEU A 663 -24.39 23.06 -32.90
CA LEU A 663 -24.47 22.09 -31.80
C LEU A 663 -24.00 20.70 -32.24
N ARG A 664 -24.45 20.24 -33.41
CA ARG A 664 -23.97 18.99 -34.03
C ARG A 664 -22.44 19.02 -34.19
N TRP A 665 -21.87 20.11 -34.70
CA TRP A 665 -20.42 20.24 -34.84
C TRP A 665 -19.69 20.13 -33.50
N LYS A 666 -20.22 20.75 -32.44
CA LYS A 666 -19.65 20.66 -31.08
C LYS A 666 -19.72 19.24 -30.51
N TYR A 667 -20.82 18.52 -30.71
CA TYR A 667 -20.89 17.08 -30.36
C TYR A 667 -19.88 16.25 -31.14
N GLY A 668 -19.72 16.53 -32.44
CA GLY A 668 -18.70 15.89 -33.27
C GLY A 668 -17.28 16.10 -32.71
N LYS A 669 -16.92 17.33 -32.33
CA LYS A 669 -15.62 17.64 -31.70
C LYS A 669 -15.40 16.88 -30.38
N LEU A 670 -16.41 16.82 -29.51
CA LEU A 670 -16.33 16.06 -28.27
C LEU A 670 -16.14 14.57 -28.51
N LEU A 671 -16.88 13.99 -29.47
CA LEU A 671 -16.73 12.59 -29.87
C LEU A 671 -15.35 12.31 -30.45
N ILE A 672 -14.81 13.20 -31.29
CA ILE A 672 -13.46 13.08 -31.84
C ILE A 672 -12.42 13.09 -30.72
N GLN A 673 -12.52 14.03 -29.77
CA GLN A 673 -11.60 14.11 -28.64
C GLN A 673 -11.67 12.82 -27.81
N TYR A 674 -12.88 12.39 -27.47
CA TYR A 674 -13.09 11.18 -26.68
C TYR A 674 -12.60 9.91 -27.41
N PHE A 675 -12.80 9.84 -28.73
CA PHE A 675 -12.25 8.76 -29.55
C PHE A 675 -10.72 8.79 -29.59
N LYS A 676 -10.09 9.97 -29.67
CA LYS A 676 -8.61 10.08 -29.60
C LYS A 676 -8.07 9.54 -28.28
N GLU A 677 -8.77 9.78 -27.18
CA GLU A 677 -8.41 9.31 -25.83
C GLU A 677 -8.65 7.81 -25.64
N THR A 678 -9.79 7.29 -26.11
CA THR A 678 -10.23 5.90 -25.83
C THR A 678 -9.93 4.89 -26.94
N ARG A 679 -9.73 5.34 -28.18
CA ARG A 679 -9.54 4.51 -29.40
C ARG A 679 -10.64 3.48 -29.63
N ASN A 680 -11.86 3.80 -29.22
CA ASN A 680 -12.97 2.86 -29.24
C ASN A 680 -13.76 2.93 -30.55
N MET A 681 -13.87 1.78 -31.24
CA MET A 681 -14.48 1.67 -32.57
C MET A 681 -15.99 1.91 -32.60
N SER A 682 -16.71 1.74 -31.50
CA SER A 682 -18.15 2.06 -31.46
C SER A 682 -18.36 3.56 -31.55
N PHE A 683 -17.50 4.35 -30.89
CA PHE A 683 -17.50 5.81 -31.02
C PHE A 683 -17.05 6.26 -32.42
N TRP A 684 -16.17 5.51 -33.08
CA TRP A 684 -15.84 5.76 -34.49
C TRP A 684 -17.06 5.56 -35.40
N LYS A 685 -17.82 4.49 -35.23
CA LYS A 685 -19.06 4.25 -35.99
C LYS A 685 -20.12 5.31 -35.73
N LEU A 686 -20.26 5.71 -34.47
CA LEU A 686 -21.12 6.83 -34.10
C LEU A 686 -20.66 8.12 -34.79
N LEU A 687 -19.35 8.40 -34.77
CA LEU A 687 -18.78 9.55 -35.47
C LEU A 687 -19.03 9.49 -36.98
N GLU A 688 -18.80 8.35 -37.65
CA GLU A 688 -19.12 8.19 -39.07
C GLU A 688 -20.58 8.48 -39.36
N THR A 689 -21.48 8.01 -38.49
CA THR A 689 -22.92 8.28 -38.58
C THR A 689 -23.18 9.77 -38.46
N CYS A 690 -22.68 10.43 -37.41
CA CYS A 690 -22.78 11.86 -37.21
C CYS A 690 -22.25 12.66 -38.42
N VAL A 691 -21.07 12.30 -38.96
CA VAL A 691 -20.45 12.98 -40.10
C VAL A 691 -21.27 12.83 -41.39
N ARG A 692 -21.92 11.68 -41.61
CA ARG A 692 -22.81 11.50 -42.77
C ARG A 692 -24.02 12.43 -42.73
N TYR A 693 -24.45 12.84 -41.54
CA TYR A 693 -25.61 13.72 -41.33
C TYR A 693 -25.24 15.18 -41.07
N LEU A 694 -23.95 15.53 -40.99
CA LEU A 694 -23.50 16.93 -40.96
C LEU A 694 -23.57 17.52 -42.38
N ASN A 695 -24.41 18.54 -42.57
CA ASN A 695 -24.39 19.39 -43.78
C ASN A 695 -23.21 20.37 -43.77
N VAL A 696 -22.02 19.93 -43.34
CA VAL A 696 -20.77 20.72 -43.36
C VAL A 696 -19.95 20.26 -44.57
N PRO A 697 -19.25 21.16 -45.29
CA PRO A 697 -18.39 20.76 -46.40
C PRO A 697 -17.42 19.67 -45.95
N ARG A 698 -17.46 18.50 -46.60
CA ARG A 698 -16.73 17.28 -46.21
C ARG A 698 -15.23 17.50 -45.93
N ASN A 699 -14.65 18.56 -46.50
CA ASN A 699 -13.22 18.86 -46.41
C ASN A 699 -12.76 19.28 -45.00
N GLU A 700 -13.60 19.85 -44.15
CA GLU A 700 -13.18 20.28 -42.78
C GLU A 700 -13.23 19.16 -41.73
N VAL A 701 -13.95 18.07 -42.02
CA VAL A 701 -14.16 16.96 -41.07
C VAL A 701 -13.15 15.83 -41.28
N TYR A 702 -12.63 15.71 -42.51
CA TYR A 702 -11.63 14.70 -42.89
C TYR A 702 -10.17 15.13 -42.60
N ILE A 703 -9.94 16.42 -42.35
CA ILE A 703 -8.66 16.99 -41.85
C ILE A 703 -8.64 16.90 -40.33
#